data_AF-A0AAJ0E3A7-F1
#
_entry.id   AF-A0AAJ0E3A7-F1
#
_cell.length_a   1.000
_cell.length_b   1.000
_cell.length_c   1.000
_cell.angle_alpha   90.00
_cell.angle_beta   90.00
_cell.angle_gamma   90.00
#
_symmetry.space_group_name_H-M   'P 1'
#
loop_
_entity.id
_entity.type
_entity.pdbx_description
1 polymer ?
#
loop_
_entity_poly.entity_id
_entity_poly.type
_entity_poly.pdbx_seq_one_letter_code
_entity_poly.pdbx_strand_id
1 'polypeptide(L)'
;MFTLVLGEACLSGAGRDALAKAACSVLILSTPFLLTYLLTSIRFLWKNQRYEKLGNRRLVIPPYLVPGLGHAYAILFNAEKFLRPLQSRLHDTVISLSVPASSLCYVLPGEGVRSLFKGPRDLVPVPGIFDALTIFFGLEAVDYHVFDHDHISAFETRDEAGLTTSHPDASRRIMEHQRKDFIAFLNGENLRLVMDRFSSNFSQRLCPKNASVPNQDPVAIPDLYKFVRDTIFRAEVEALYGKHIFRLCPSFCEDFWAFYDAFPVVSRGSPRWMYPSQYRRRDRIIRSLSKWRDWCNSNSNNDDAEPGDAESDPIWGTRYVRNMVRRYEDLGFSDAGTSSVILGFLFVTTANTIPAACWMMLHALLDATLTSRLRHELDIKNDSKAASLDCTALSSAPLLNSVYRETLRLHVAGAIGRKSVGAGLRLHGDSFSTLPSGTTALSASWLGGLDGAIWNTGRTINGVKEHSLNSFWPERFLEYPDDPTSGPLRKSNLVMHNYTVSEKYVRDDSKAKLSNPSALRGHFFPFGGGAWRCPGETLAKNTILVSVFLILRDFDVEILDPADAAKARSHHRAMPFGSHAFDRETVSEWQASSAMVSAFIARVAAAALAILPVLAARKNIIIDTDIFSDCDDTGALLLAATSPDVNLLGVNVNYPSTYSVTATSAILAHYGLGDVPIGARRPMTDEPFFDTFAYDLGEYASKISYHYSGGSLPFGQAENASDAVTLYRKILAGADEPVTIVSIGFFENLSALLNSTADAVSNLTGPALIASKVSELVVMGGEYPSGREFNFFGDNPSHTAHVVNNWKGRVVFCGTEVGSIVLSGAKLLAEGPVSDPVRQAYIYYNFYRPRQSWDPLTVLYAMQGLGDIFEYGNKYGRNFVHANGSNEWVYDRNVTNQHWLNLKVDNTTAAAALDKLYLEGAWSVVNGTSA
;
A
#
# COMPACT_ATOMS: atom_id res chain seq x y z
N MET A 1 54.54 10.52 -32.10
CA MET A 1 53.90 9.22 -31.80
C MET A 1 52.94 8.77 -32.91
N PHE A 2 52.04 9.62 -33.40
CA PHE A 2 51.12 9.26 -34.51
C PHE A 2 51.81 8.93 -35.85
N THR A 3 52.99 9.50 -36.12
CA THR A 3 53.81 9.20 -37.31
C THR A 3 54.50 7.84 -37.27
N LEU A 4 54.66 7.23 -36.09
CA LEU A 4 55.30 5.92 -35.92
C LEU A 4 54.32 4.74 -36.09
N VAL A 5 53.02 4.96 -35.85
CA VAL A 5 51.99 3.91 -35.97
C VAL A 5 51.50 3.72 -37.41
N LEU A 6 51.70 4.72 -38.29
CA LEU A 6 51.30 4.67 -39.69
C LEU A 6 52.29 3.90 -40.60
N GLY A 7 53.44 3.47 -40.06
CA GLY A 7 54.48 2.77 -40.80
C GLY A 7 54.20 1.29 -41.10
N GLU A 8 53.30 0.64 -40.35
CA GLU A 8 53.09 -0.82 -40.42
C GLU A 8 51.77 -1.25 -41.10
N ALA A 9 50.88 -0.31 -41.43
CA ALA A 9 49.63 -0.63 -42.13
C ALA A 9 49.81 -0.52 -43.66
N CYS A 10 49.62 -1.63 -44.39
CA CYS A 10 49.55 -1.70 -45.85
C CYS A 10 48.33 -0.95 -46.42
N LEU A 11 48.28 0.38 -46.27
CA LEU A 11 47.29 1.26 -46.88
C LEU A 11 47.85 1.85 -48.19
N SER A 12 47.02 1.84 -49.25
CA SER A 12 47.32 2.46 -50.54
C SER A 12 47.59 3.97 -50.39
N GLY A 13 48.29 4.58 -51.35
CA GLY A 13 48.64 6.01 -51.31
C GLY A 13 47.42 6.93 -51.11
N ALA A 14 46.27 6.58 -51.69
CA ALA A 14 45.01 7.31 -51.50
C ALA A 14 44.41 7.12 -50.09
N GLY A 15 44.57 5.94 -49.48
CA GLY A 15 44.09 5.67 -48.13
C GLY A 15 44.85 6.45 -47.06
N ARG A 16 46.18 6.62 -47.21
CA ARG A 16 46.99 7.45 -46.29
C ARG A 16 46.64 8.93 -46.39
N ASP A 17 46.37 9.41 -47.61
CA ASP A 17 46.03 10.81 -47.85
C ASP A 17 44.65 11.18 -47.30
N ALA A 18 43.68 10.26 -47.41
CA ALA A 18 42.36 10.41 -46.79
C ALA A 18 42.42 10.38 -45.25
N LEU A 19 43.24 9.50 -44.67
CA LEU A 19 43.45 9.43 -43.22
C LEU A 19 44.16 10.68 -42.69
N ALA A 20 45.15 11.19 -43.42
CA ALA A 20 45.85 12.43 -43.08
C ALA A 20 44.92 13.65 -43.16
N LYS A 21 44.07 13.74 -44.19
CA LYS A 21 43.06 14.80 -44.30
C LYS A 21 42.04 14.72 -43.17
N ALA A 22 41.53 13.52 -42.86
CA ALA A 22 40.64 13.32 -41.72
C ALA A 22 41.29 13.70 -40.38
N ALA A 23 42.55 13.31 -40.16
CA ALA A 23 43.30 13.68 -38.96
C ALA A 23 43.52 15.20 -38.85
N CYS A 24 43.86 15.86 -39.96
CA CYS A 24 43.97 17.33 -40.02
C CYS A 24 42.63 18.02 -39.75
N SER A 25 41.53 17.53 -40.33
CA SER A 25 40.18 18.06 -40.06
C SER A 25 39.80 17.90 -38.58
N VAL A 26 40.09 16.75 -37.96
CA VAL A 26 39.86 16.53 -36.52
C VAL A 26 40.72 17.48 -35.68
N LEU A 27 41.99 17.67 -36.03
CA LEU A 27 42.88 18.62 -35.35
C LEU A 27 42.34 20.05 -35.43
N ILE A 28 41.97 20.53 -36.61
CA ILE A 28 41.39 21.87 -36.81
C ILE A 28 40.10 22.02 -36.00
N LEU A 29 39.19 21.05 -36.07
CA LEU A 29 37.92 21.09 -35.34
C LEU A 29 38.11 21.01 -33.81
N SER A 30 39.14 20.31 -33.32
CA SER A 30 39.44 20.19 -31.89
C SER A 30 40.20 21.39 -31.29
N THR A 31 40.90 22.17 -32.13
CA THR A 31 41.73 23.30 -31.73
C THR A 31 41.00 24.34 -30.84
N PRO A 32 39.79 24.83 -31.17
CA PRO A 32 39.10 25.82 -30.33
C PRO A 32 38.76 25.29 -28.93
N PHE A 33 38.48 24.00 -28.80
CA PHE A 33 38.19 23.35 -27.51
C PHE A 33 39.46 23.25 -26.66
N LEU A 34 40.56 22.76 -27.24
CA LEU A 34 41.85 22.63 -26.55
C LEU A 34 42.40 23.99 -26.11
N LEU A 35 42.31 25.00 -26.99
CA LEU A 35 42.76 26.36 -26.67
C LEU A 35 41.90 26.98 -25.55
N THR A 36 40.59 26.79 -25.58
CA THR A 36 39.68 27.27 -24.52
C THR A 36 40.01 26.61 -23.19
N TYR A 37 40.22 25.29 -23.17
CA TYR A 37 40.62 24.58 -21.96
C TYR A 37 41.98 25.05 -21.43
N LEU A 38 42.96 25.25 -22.30
CA LEU A 38 44.30 25.74 -21.91
C LEU A 38 44.22 27.15 -21.31
N LEU A 39 43.56 28.08 -22.00
CA LEU A 39 43.42 29.48 -21.53
C LEU A 39 42.66 29.56 -20.20
N THR A 40 41.58 28.81 -20.05
CA THR A 40 40.80 28.78 -18.81
C THR A 40 41.56 28.07 -17.67
N SER A 41 42.36 27.05 -17.98
CA SER A 41 43.26 26.39 -17.02
C SER A 41 44.37 27.30 -16.51
N ILE A 42 45.02 28.04 -17.41
CA ILE A 42 46.04 29.04 -17.03
C ILE A 42 45.39 30.10 -16.14
N ARG A 43 44.22 30.62 -16.53
CA ARG A 43 43.46 31.59 -15.73
C ARG A 43 43.09 31.04 -14.35
N PHE A 44 42.67 29.78 -14.26
CA PHE A 44 42.33 29.11 -13.00
C PHE A 44 43.56 29.00 -12.08
N LEU A 45 44.67 28.45 -12.57
CA LEU A 45 45.90 28.29 -11.79
C LEU A 45 46.47 29.63 -11.34
N TRP A 46 46.55 30.61 -12.24
CA TRP A 46 47.10 31.93 -11.94
C TRP A 46 46.26 32.68 -10.92
N LYS A 47 44.92 32.61 -11.03
CA LYS A 47 44.03 33.21 -10.04
C LYS A 47 44.16 32.52 -8.68
N ASN A 48 44.15 31.18 -8.64
CA ASN A 48 44.20 30.46 -7.37
C ASN A 48 45.49 30.75 -6.59
N GLN A 49 46.65 30.71 -7.25
CA GLN A 49 47.94 31.04 -6.61
C GLN A 49 48.04 32.50 -6.12
N ARG A 50 47.45 33.45 -6.86
CA ARG A 50 47.51 34.88 -6.51
C ARG A 50 46.55 35.24 -5.37
N TYR A 51 45.41 34.55 -5.26
CA TYR A 51 44.41 34.83 -4.22
C TYR A 51 44.75 34.21 -2.86
N GLU A 52 45.45 33.07 -2.82
CA GLU A 52 46.03 32.55 -1.56
C GLU A 52 46.97 33.56 -0.89
N LYS A 53 47.71 34.35 -1.67
CA LYS A 53 48.63 35.38 -1.15
C LYS A 53 47.96 36.66 -0.67
N LEU A 54 46.73 36.95 -1.08
CA LEU A 54 46.07 38.26 -0.86
C LEU A 54 44.92 38.21 0.17
N GLY A 55 44.60 37.03 0.73
CA GLY A 55 43.53 36.86 1.72
C GLY A 55 42.11 37.15 1.18
N ASN A 56 41.96 37.43 -0.12
CA ASN A 56 40.73 37.90 -0.75
C ASN A 56 40.17 36.81 -1.69
N ARG A 57 39.38 35.87 -1.16
CA ARG A 57 38.79 34.76 -1.93
C ARG A 57 37.50 35.20 -2.64
N ARG A 58 37.54 35.36 -3.98
CA ARG A 58 36.34 35.41 -4.84
C ARG A 58 35.94 33.99 -5.29
N LEU A 59 34.69 33.83 -5.76
CA LEU A 59 34.18 32.58 -6.34
C LEU A 59 35.14 32.00 -7.40
N VAL A 60 35.50 30.74 -7.23
CA VAL A 60 36.45 30.02 -8.08
C VAL A 60 35.74 29.59 -9.37
N ILE A 61 36.32 29.90 -10.54
CA ILE A 61 35.80 29.47 -11.85
C ILE A 61 36.74 28.40 -12.41
N PRO A 62 36.32 27.13 -12.51
CA PRO A 62 37.16 26.05 -12.99
C PRO A 62 37.31 26.10 -14.52
N PRO A 63 38.24 25.33 -15.09
CA PRO A 63 38.44 25.27 -16.53
C PRO A 63 37.29 24.56 -17.24
N TYR A 64 37.01 24.97 -18.47
CA TYR A 64 35.97 24.36 -19.31
C TYR A 64 36.45 24.17 -20.75
N LEU A 65 35.85 23.18 -21.42
CA LEU A 65 36.28 22.73 -22.75
C LEU A 65 35.50 23.37 -23.90
N VAL A 66 34.20 23.61 -23.71
CA VAL A 66 33.31 23.99 -24.82
C VAL A 66 33.13 25.52 -24.87
N PRO A 67 33.63 26.20 -25.92
CA PRO A 67 33.42 27.64 -26.09
C PRO A 67 31.92 27.96 -26.19
N GLY A 68 31.49 29.07 -25.60
CA GLY A 68 30.08 29.49 -25.59
C GLY A 68 29.20 28.74 -24.58
N LEU A 69 29.26 27.40 -24.53
CA LEU A 69 28.48 26.58 -23.58
C LEU A 69 29.09 26.49 -22.18
N GLY A 70 30.38 26.83 -22.03
CA GLY A 70 31.06 26.80 -20.75
C GLY A 70 31.05 25.40 -20.11
N HIS A 71 30.50 25.31 -18.90
CA HIS A 71 30.42 24.09 -18.10
C HIS A 71 29.16 23.27 -18.35
N ALA A 72 28.21 23.75 -19.17
CA ALA A 72 26.93 23.07 -19.37
C ALA A 72 27.11 21.61 -19.81
N TYR A 73 28.02 21.36 -20.75
CA TYR A 73 28.33 19.99 -21.20
C TYR A 73 28.90 19.12 -20.07
N ALA A 74 29.85 19.65 -19.30
CA ALA A 74 30.49 18.91 -18.21
C ALA A 74 29.47 18.55 -17.12
N ILE A 75 28.56 19.45 -16.78
CA ILE A 75 27.53 19.19 -15.76
C ILE A 75 26.43 18.24 -16.26
N LEU A 76 25.97 18.36 -17.51
CA LEU A 76 24.87 17.56 -18.03
C LEU A 76 25.27 16.14 -18.45
N PHE A 77 26.54 15.94 -18.84
CA PHE A 77 26.98 14.69 -19.45
C PHE A 77 28.19 14.05 -18.75
N ASN A 78 28.92 14.77 -17.90
CA ASN A 78 30.19 14.29 -17.34
C ASN A 78 30.45 14.78 -15.91
N ALA A 79 29.38 14.95 -15.12
CA ALA A 79 29.42 15.61 -13.81
C ALA A 79 30.44 14.97 -12.87
N GLU A 80 30.54 13.64 -12.85
CA GLU A 80 31.47 12.94 -11.97
C GLU A 80 32.94 13.24 -12.27
N LYS A 81 33.37 13.08 -13.54
CA LYS A 81 34.77 13.35 -13.93
C LYS A 81 35.13 14.82 -13.77
N PHE A 82 34.13 15.70 -13.83
CA PHE A 82 34.31 17.14 -13.60
C PHE A 82 34.41 17.49 -12.11
N LEU A 83 33.49 17.01 -11.27
CA LEU A 83 33.34 17.46 -9.88
C LEU A 83 34.25 16.74 -8.89
N ARG A 84 34.53 15.45 -9.06
CA ARG A 84 35.39 14.69 -8.11
C ARG A 84 36.79 15.28 -7.95
N PRO A 85 37.53 15.59 -9.04
CA PRO A 85 38.85 16.21 -8.90
C PRO A 85 38.78 17.59 -8.23
N LEU A 86 37.71 18.35 -8.47
CA LEU A 86 37.51 19.67 -7.85
C LEU A 86 37.26 19.54 -6.35
N GLN A 87 36.44 18.59 -5.90
CA GLN A 87 36.22 18.33 -4.47
C GLN A 87 37.54 18.03 -3.74
N SER A 88 38.38 17.17 -4.33
CA SER A 88 39.68 16.79 -3.75
C SER A 88 40.73 17.90 -3.71
N ARG A 89 40.54 18.98 -4.49
CA ARG A 89 41.50 20.10 -4.58
C ARG A 89 41.04 21.33 -3.82
N LEU A 90 39.75 21.61 -3.84
CA LEU A 90 39.21 22.89 -3.35
C LEU A 90 38.58 22.79 -1.96
N HIS A 91 38.08 21.62 -1.55
CA HIS A 91 37.47 21.30 -0.24
C HIS A 91 36.48 22.36 0.32
N ASP A 92 35.23 21.97 0.60
CA ASP A 92 34.22 22.84 1.27
C ASP A 92 34.14 24.28 0.71
N THR A 93 34.14 24.41 -0.63
CA THR A 93 34.17 25.71 -1.33
C THR A 93 32.99 25.84 -2.30
N VAL A 94 32.60 27.09 -2.59
CA VAL A 94 31.61 27.42 -3.63
C VAL A 94 32.31 27.77 -4.95
N ILE A 95 31.93 27.06 -6.01
CA ILE A 95 32.49 27.17 -7.35
C ILE A 95 31.49 27.89 -8.26
N SER A 96 31.91 28.89 -9.02
CA SER A 96 31.08 29.52 -10.04
C SER A 96 31.22 28.79 -11.37
N LEU A 97 30.09 28.42 -11.96
CA LEU A 97 30.02 27.73 -13.24
C LEU A 97 29.52 28.70 -14.31
N SER A 98 30.33 28.89 -15.34
CA SER A 98 29.91 29.59 -16.56
C SER A 98 28.97 28.69 -17.37
N VAL A 99 27.73 29.13 -17.55
CA VAL A 99 26.70 28.51 -18.38
C VAL A 99 25.97 29.61 -19.17
N PRO A 100 25.42 29.33 -20.37
CA PRO A 100 24.70 30.33 -21.15
C PRO A 100 23.48 30.88 -20.39
N ALA A 101 23.28 32.20 -20.46
CA ALA A 101 22.07 32.89 -19.99
C ALA A 101 21.67 32.66 -18.51
N SER A 102 22.57 32.15 -17.65
CA SER A 102 22.27 31.91 -16.24
C SER A 102 23.50 32.03 -15.34
N SER A 103 23.27 32.42 -14.08
CA SER A 103 24.28 32.44 -13.03
C SER A 103 24.16 31.17 -12.21
N LEU A 104 25.11 30.23 -12.38
CA LEU A 104 25.13 28.96 -11.67
C LEU A 104 26.38 28.86 -10.78
N CYS A 105 26.19 28.39 -9.56
CA CYS A 105 27.29 27.96 -8.69
C CYS A 105 27.07 26.54 -8.20
N TYR A 106 28.18 25.84 -7.99
CA TYR A 106 28.22 24.51 -7.40
C TYR A 106 28.79 24.62 -5.98
N VAL A 107 28.01 24.19 -5.01
CA VAL A 107 28.36 24.19 -3.60
C VAL A 107 28.94 22.82 -3.28
N LEU A 108 30.25 22.74 -3.05
CA LEU A 108 30.86 21.49 -2.64
C LEU A 108 30.27 21.06 -1.27
N PRO A 109 30.13 19.75 -1.03
CA PRO A 109 29.69 19.19 0.25
C PRO A 109 30.49 19.75 1.44
N GLY A 110 29.81 20.08 2.53
CA GLY A 110 30.39 20.71 3.72
C GLY A 110 29.53 21.82 4.33
N GLU A 111 30.19 22.84 4.89
CA GLU A 111 29.53 24.02 5.47
C GLU A 111 28.72 24.79 4.43
N GLY A 112 29.16 24.81 3.17
CA GLY A 112 28.39 25.32 2.03
C GLY A 112 26.96 24.79 1.98
N VAL A 113 26.83 23.46 2.04
CA VAL A 113 25.54 22.76 1.99
C VAL A 113 24.75 22.96 3.29
N ARG A 114 25.41 23.04 4.45
CA ARG A 114 24.76 23.35 5.72
C ARG A 114 24.11 24.74 5.70
N SER A 115 24.78 25.72 5.10
CA SER A 115 24.23 27.07 4.90
C SER A 115 23.03 27.07 3.95
N LEU A 116 23.07 26.29 2.86
CA LEU A 116 21.91 26.11 1.98
C LEU A 116 20.67 25.57 2.73
N PHE A 117 20.86 24.71 3.72
CA PHE A 117 19.75 24.18 4.53
C PHE A 117 19.24 25.19 5.57
N LYS A 118 20.10 26.08 6.06
CA LYS A 118 19.78 27.09 7.10
C LYS A 118 19.19 28.39 6.55
N GLY A 119 19.36 28.71 5.26
CA GLY A 119 18.96 30.00 4.68
C GLY A 119 17.66 30.02 3.85
N PRO A 120 16.50 29.52 4.34
CA PRO A 120 15.32 29.38 3.50
C PRO A 120 14.60 30.70 3.17
N ARG A 121 14.87 31.81 3.89
CA ARG A 121 14.22 33.12 3.62
C ARG A 121 14.62 33.73 2.29
N ASP A 122 15.89 33.54 1.89
CA ASP A 122 16.45 34.10 0.67
C ASP A 122 16.56 33.08 -0.47
N LEU A 123 16.14 31.83 -0.25
CA LEU A 123 16.35 30.72 -1.17
C LEU A 123 15.05 29.97 -1.48
N VAL A 124 14.82 29.77 -2.78
CA VAL A 124 13.73 28.93 -3.29
C VAL A 124 14.25 27.66 -3.96
N PRO A 125 13.53 26.53 -3.92
CA PRO A 125 13.98 25.28 -4.54
C PRO A 125 14.04 25.40 -6.07
N VAL A 126 15.05 24.79 -6.69
CA VAL A 126 15.17 24.66 -8.15
C VAL A 126 15.54 23.23 -8.53
N PRO A 127 14.88 22.59 -9.50
CA PRO A 127 13.68 23.09 -10.21
C PRO A 127 12.51 23.34 -9.25
N GLY A 128 11.71 24.35 -9.54
CA GLY A 128 10.45 24.59 -8.83
C GLY A 128 9.41 23.54 -9.22
N ILE A 129 8.26 23.53 -8.56
CA ILE A 129 7.19 22.58 -8.90
C ILE A 129 6.68 22.80 -10.33
N PHE A 130 6.56 24.06 -10.77
CA PHE A 130 6.21 24.40 -12.15
C PHE A 130 7.23 23.86 -13.16
N ASP A 131 8.52 24.11 -12.93
CA ASP A 131 9.60 23.60 -13.78
C ASP A 131 9.60 22.06 -13.83
N ALA A 132 9.37 21.41 -12.69
CA ALA A 132 9.32 19.95 -12.62
C ALA A 132 8.12 19.40 -13.40
N LEU A 133 6.93 19.95 -13.22
CA LEU A 133 5.72 19.50 -13.91
C LEU A 133 5.83 19.72 -15.43
N THR A 134 6.35 20.86 -15.87
CA THR A 134 6.51 21.17 -17.31
C THR A 134 7.62 20.36 -17.97
N ILE A 135 8.83 20.37 -17.40
CA ILE A 135 10.00 19.74 -18.01
C ILE A 135 9.91 18.22 -17.84
N PHE A 136 9.61 17.74 -16.64
CA PHE A 136 9.72 16.31 -16.32
C PHE A 136 8.43 15.56 -16.64
N PHE A 137 7.29 16.08 -16.18
CA PHE A 137 6.04 15.31 -16.15
C PHE A 137 5.04 15.67 -17.24
N GLY A 138 5.31 16.68 -18.06
CA GLY A 138 4.58 16.95 -19.29
C GLY A 138 3.38 17.88 -19.16
N LEU A 139 3.37 18.74 -18.14
CA LEU A 139 2.36 19.81 -18.01
C LEU A 139 2.35 20.69 -19.25
N GLU A 140 1.14 20.96 -19.78
CA GLU A 140 0.95 21.70 -21.02
C GLU A 140 0.64 23.18 -20.76
N ALA A 141 0.81 24.01 -21.79
CA ALA A 141 0.65 25.46 -21.70
C ALA A 141 -0.74 25.92 -21.23
N VAL A 142 -1.77 25.09 -21.44
CA VAL A 142 -3.13 25.35 -20.97
C VAL A 142 -3.20 25.49 -19.44
N ASP A 143 -2.33 24.82 -18.70
CA ASP A 143 -2.35 24.78 -17.22
C ASP A 143 -1.41 25.83 -16.59
N TYR A 144 -0.63 26.56 -17.39
CA TYR A 144 0.38 27.48 -16.85
C TYR A 144 -0.23 28.61 -16.02
N HIS A 145 -1.46 29.00 -16.36
CA HIS A 145 -2.23 30.02 -15.65
C HIS A 145 -2.46 29.71 -14.16
N VAL A 146 -2.38 28.43 -13.75
CA VAL A 146 -2.47 28.05 -12.33
C VAL A 146 -1.25 28.53 -11.53
N PHE A 147 -0.14 28.82 -12.22
CA PHE A 147 1.11 29.34 -11.65
C PHE A 147 1.36 30.83 -12.00
N ASP A 148 0.41 31.53 -12.63
CA ASP A 148 0.56 32.94 -13.02
C ASP A 148 0.31 33.91 -11.86
N HIS A 149 1.28 34.01 -10.94
CA HIS A 149 1.34 35.08 -9.93
C HIS A 149 2.77 35.61 -9.80
N ASP A 150 3.14 36.55 -10.69
CA ASP A 150 4.41 37.28 -10.72
C ASP A 150 5.68 36.41 -10.64
N HIS A 151 5.65 35.19 -11.20
CA HIS A 151 6.71 34.17 -11.14
C HIS A 151 7.16 33.72 -9.74
N ILE A 152 6.72 34.39 -8.67
CA ILE A 152 7.01 34.01 -7.27
C ILE A 152 6.19 32.77 -6.91
N SER A 153 4.97 32.60 -7.42
CA SER A 153 4.21 31.36 -7.17
C SER A 153 4.77 30.11 -7.88
N ALA A 154 5.64 30.25 -8.89
CA ALA A 154 6.44 29.11 -9.38
C ALA A 154 7.38 28.56 -8.29
N PHE A 155 7.62 29.36 -7.24
CA PHE A 155 8.57 29.13 -6.17
C PHE A 155 8.04 29.64 -4.82
N GLU A 156 7.30 28.81 -4.08
CA GLU A 156 6.94 29.17 -2.69
C GLU A 156 8.18 29.52 -1.88
N THR A 157 8.12 30.65 -1.16
CA THR A 157 9.17 31.10 -0.24
C THR A 157 8.88 30.59 1.16
N ARG A 158 9.77 30.86 2.12
CA ARG A 158 9.54 30.53 3.52
C ARG A 158 9.84 31.71 4.42
N ASP A 159 8.89 32.03 5.30
CA ASP A 159 9.02 33.05 6.35
C ASP A 159 8.92 32.42 7.76
N GLU A 160 8.65 33.26 8.77
CA GLU A 160 8.50 32.83 10.17
C GLU A 160 7.22 32.01 10.41
N ALA A 161 6.18 32.21 9.60
CA ALA A 161 4.90 31.53 9.72
C ALA A 161 4.84 30.22 8.93
N GLY A 162 5.68 30.04 7.90
CA GLY A 162 5.73 28.81 7.12
C GLY A 162 6.12 29.02 5.66
N LEU A 163 5.64 28.14 4.80
CA LEU A 163 5.73 28.34 3.35
C LEU A 163 4.71 29.40 2.94
N THR A 164 5.11 30.36 2.10
CA THR A 164 4.26 31.46 1.66
C THR A 164 4.42 31.77 0.16
N THR A 165 3.41 32.40 -0.41
CA THR A 165 3.37 32.93 -1.78
C THR A 165 2.73 34.32 -1.73
N SER A 166 3.01 35.15 -2.73
CA SER A 166 2.43 36.48 -2.88
C SER A 166 0.94 36.47 -3.25
N HIS A 167 0.37 35.29 -3.56
CA HIS A 167 -1.03 35.19 -3.94
C HIS A 167 -1.99 35.22 -2.73
N PRO A 168 -3.09 36.00 -2.79
CA PRO A 168 -4.05 36.10 -1.68
C PRO A 168 -4.84 34.80 -1.44
N ASP A 169 -5.13 34.02 -2.49
CA ASP A 169 -5.82 32.73 -2.35
C ASP A 169 -4.87 31.68 -1.77
N ALA A 170 -5.24 31.16 -0.59
CA ALA A 170 -4.48 30.16 0.12
C ALA A 170 -4.44 28.80 -0.58
N SER A 171 -5.39 28.48 -1.46
CA SER A 171 -5.40 27.23 -2.23
C SER A 171 -4.16 27.10 -3.13
N ARG A 172 -3.61 28.25 -3.56
CA ARG A 172 -2.47 28.36 -4.49
C ARG A 172 -1.10 28.18 -3.83
N ARG A 173 -1.07 27.77 -2.55
CA ARG A 173 0.13 27.34 -1.80
C ARG A 173 0.36 25.84 -1.98
N ILE A 174 0.58 25.42 -3.22
CA ILE A 174 0.67 24.01 -3.64
C ILE A 174 1.67 23.18 -2.82
N MET A 175 2.91 23.66 -2.62
CA MET A 175 3.94 22.93 -1.86
C MET A 175 3.61 22.86 -0.37
N GLU A 176 3.01 23.91 0.21
CA GLU A 176 2.52 23.89 1.58
C GLU A 176 1.45 22.80 1.78
N HIS A 177 0.42 22.80 0.93
CA HIS A 177 -0.66 21.81 0.99
C HIS A 177 -0.15 20.40 0.75
N GLN A 178 0.74 20.22 -0.22
CA GLN A 178 1.41 18.95 -0.44
C GLN A 178 2.09 18.45 0.83
N ARG A 179 2.87 19.29 1.51
CA ARG A 179 3.55 18.87 2.76
C ARG A 179 2.56 18.54 3.87
N LYS A 180 1.47 19.31 3.99
CA LYS A 180 0.39 19.02 4.95
C LYS A 180 -0.23 17.66 4.66
N ASP A 181 -0.51 17.35 3.39
CA ASP A 181 -1.05 16.05 2.98
C ASP A 181 -0.09 14.89 3.30
N PHE A 182 1.21 15.03 3.00
CA PHE A 182 2.20 14.02 3.38
C PHE A 182 2.27 13.80 4.90
N ILE A 183 2.22 14.87 5.69
CA ILE A 183 2.25 14.75 7.16
C ILE A 183 0.97 14.10 7.68
N ALA A 184 -0.18 14.49 7.13
CA ALA A 184 -1.48 13.99 7.55
C ALA A 184 -1.68 12.51 7.18
N PHE A 185 -1.31 12.11 5.96
CA PHE A 185 -1.69 10.80 5.42
C PHE A 185 -0.53 9.81 5.28
N LEU A 186 0.71 10.26 5.16
CA LEU A 186 1.89 9.41 4.97
C LEU A 186 2.83 9.48 6.19
N ASN A 187 2.24 9.66 7.36
CA ASN A 187 2.92 9.58 8.65
C ASN A 187 1.99 8.97 9.71
N GLY A 188 2.54 8.63 10.88
CA GLY A 188 1.78 8.08 12.01
C GLY A 188 0.95 6.86 11.66
N GLU A 189 -0.28 6.81 12.19
CA GLU A 189 -1.20 5.68 12.03
C GLU A 189 -1.62 5.46 10.57
N ASN A 190 -1.83 6.53 9.81
CA ASN A 190 -2.21 6.43 8.40
C ASN A 190 -1.12 5.73 7.58
N LEU A 191 0.14 6.05 7.84
CA LEU A 191 1.25 5.34 7.21
C LEU A 191 1.30 3.86 7.64
N ARG A 192 0.98 3.55 8.89
CA ARG A 192 0.94 2.16 9.38
C ARG A 192 -0.06 1.34 8.54
N LEU A 193 -1.25 1.86 8.29
CA LEU A 193 -2.28 1.21 7.46
C LEU A 193 -1.83 1.03 6.00
N VAL A 194 -1.17 2.03 5.41
CA VAL A 194 -0.55 1.91 4.08
C VAL A 194 0.50 0.81 4.07
N MET A 195 1.37 0.75 5.09
CA MET A 195 2.43 -0.26 5.18
C MET A 195 1.90 -1.67 5.41
N ASP A 196 0.80 -1.83 6.15
CA ASP A 196 0.12 -3.12 6.33
C ASP A 196 -0.41 -3.62 4.98
N ARG A 197 -1.09 -2.76 4.20
CA ARG A 197 -1.52 -3.10 2.83
C ARG A 197 -0.34 -3.42 1.92
N PHE A 198 0.70 -2.60 1.92
CA PHE A 198 1.92 -2.83 1.13
C PHE A 198 2.53 -4.19 1.45
N SER A 199 2.73 -4.51 2.72
CA SER A 199 3.37 -5.76 3.14
C SER A 199 2.53 -6.99 2.76
N SER A 200 1.21 -6.91 2.87
CA SER A 200 0.28 -7.94 2.41
C SER A 200 0.38 -8.13 0.90
N ASN A 201 0.27 -7.03 0.14
CA ASN A 201 0.35 -7.03 -1.32
C ASN A 201 1.69 -7.55 -1.84
N PHE A 202 2.79 -7.23 -1.16
CA PHE A 202 4.13 -7.67 -1.52
C PHE A 202 4.31 -9.16 -1.24
N SER A 203 3.94 -9.62 -0.03
CA SER A 203 4.02 -11.03 0.35
C SER A 203 3.20 -11.94 -0.58
N GLN A 204 1.98 -11.52 -0.93
CA GLN A 204 1.11 -12.28 -1.84
C GLN A 204 1.74 -12.47 -3.23
N ARG A 205 2.47 -11.46 -3.72
CA ARG A 205 3.10 -11.49 -5.04
C ARG A 205 4.41 -12.26 -5.05
N LEU A 206 5.10 -12.30 -3.91
CA LEU A 206 6.32 -13.06 -3.76
C LEU A 206 6.05 -14.56 -3.72
N CYS A 207 4.89 -15.02 -3.24
CA CYS A 207 4.47 -16.40 -3.31
C CYS A 207 4.33 -16.84 -4.79
N PRO A 208 5.23 -17.68 -5.32
CA PRO A 208 5.03 -18.27 -6.63
C PRO A 208 3.77 -19.14 -6.58
N LYS A 209 2.94 -19.09 -7.63
CA LYS A 209 1.81 -20.04 -7.81
C LYS A 209 2.24 -21.51 -7.75
N ASN A 210 3.55 -21.78 -7.83
CA ASN A 210 4.14 -23.12 -7.78
C ASN A 210 4.84 -23.47 -6.45
N ALA A 211 5.16 -22.54 -5.55
CA ALA A 211 5.92 -22.83 -4.32
C ALA A 211 5.08 -23.51 -3.21
N SER A 212 3.90 -24.01 -3.56
CA SER A 212 2.92 -24.61 -2.66
C SER A 212 3.29 -26.03 -2.20
N VAL A 213 4.47 -26.55 -2.57
CA VAL A 213 4.87 -27.93 -2.30
C VAL A 213 6.18 -27.95 -1.50
N PRO A 214 6.22 -28.61 -0.33
CA PRO A 214 7.46 -28.85 0.40
C PRO A 214 8.44 -29.64 -0.48
N ASN A 215 9.72 -29.24 -0.52
CA ASN A 215 10.81 -29.82 -1.34
C ASN A 215 10.80 -29.51 -2.85
N GLN A 216 10.38 -28.31 -3.29
CA GLN A 216 10.70 -27.90 -4.66
C GLN A 216 12.18 -27.52 -4.82
N ASP A 217 12.69 -27.86 -6.01
CA ASP A 217 13.97 -27.39 -6.50
C ASP A 217 14.02 -25.84 -6.51
N PRO A 218 15.21 -25.24 -6.30
CA PRO A 218 15.38 -23.80 -6.39
C PRO A 218 14.77 -23.22 -7.68
N VAL A 219 13.99 -22.14 -7.55
CA VAL A 219 13.43 -21.43 -8.69
C VAL A 219 14.44 -20.41 -9.17
N ALA A 220 14.94 -20.59 -10.40
CA ALA A 220 15.81 -19.62 -11.04
C ALA A 220 15.02 -18.34 -11.38
N ILE A 221 15.50 -17.21 -10.88
CA ILE A 221 15.08 -15.85 -11.23
C ILE A 221 16.16 -15.23 -12.12
N PRO A 222 15.92 -15.11 -13.44
CA PRO A 222 16.92 -14.62 -14.39
C PRO A 222 17.36 -13.17 -14.13
N ASP A 223 16.45 -12.32 -13.66
CA ASP A 223 16.71 -10.91 -13.35
C ASP A 223 16.09 -10.53 -12.00
N LEU A 224 16.90 -10.66 -10.96
CA LEU A 224 16.56 -10.30 -9.58
C LEU A 224 16.07 -8.86 -9.47
N TYR A 225 16.73 -7.93 -10.18
CA TYR A 225 16.37 -6.52 -10.12
C TYR A 225 14.97 -6.31 -10.64
N LYS A 226 14.68 -6.75 -11.87
CA LYS A 226 13.37 -6.60 -12.48
C LYS A 226 12.28 -7.27 -11.65
N PHE A 227 12.52 -8.49 -11.17
CA PHE A 227 11.55 -9.22 -10.36
C PHE A 227 11.19 -8.46 -9.08
N VAL A 228 12.19 -8.08 -8.27
CA VAL A 228 11.96 -7.37 -7.01
C VAL A 228 11.38 -5.97 -7.27
N ARG A 229 11.93 -5.24 -8.23
CA ARG A 229 11.47 -3.90 -8.62
C ARG A 229 10.00 -3.90 -9.02
N ASP A 230 9.58 -4.79 -9.91
CA ASP A 230 8.21 -4.84 -10.41
C ASP A 230 7.24 -5.30 -9.32
N THR A 231 7.69 -6.20 -8.44
CA THR A 231 6.89 -6.70 -7.31
C THR A 231 6.66 -5.61 -6.25
N ILE A 232 7.71 -4.89 -5.84
CA ILE A 232 7.59 -3.75 -4.92
C ILE A 232 6.72 -2.65 -5.56
N PHE A 233 6.96 -2.31 -6.84
CA PHE A 233 6.19 -1.29 -7.54
C PHE A 233 4.69 -1.59 -7.55
N ARG A 234 4.32 -2.81 -7.95
CA ARG A 234 2.91 -3.21 -7.98
C ARG A 234 2.28 -3.20 -6.58
N ALA A 235 3.01 -3.67 -5.56
CA ALA A 235 2.52 -3.69 -4.18
C ALA A 235 2.31 -2.28 -3.60
N GLU A 236 3.27 -1.37 -3.81
CA GLU A 236 3.23 0.01 -3.32
C GLU A 236 2.18 0.84 -4.05
N VAL A 237 2.09 0.69 -5.38
CA VAL A 237 1.06 1.37 -6.19
C VAL A 237 -0.33 0.93 -5.78
N GLU A 238 -0.59 -0.36 -5.54
CA GLU A 238 -1.91 -0.79 -5.05
C GLU A 238 -2.20 -0.32 -3.62
N ALA A 239 -1.18 -0.23 -2.77
CA ALA A 239 -1.35 0.26 -1.40
C ALA A 239 -1.72 1.75 -1.34
N LEU A 240 -1.25 2.56 -2.30
CA LEU A 240 -1.45 4.01 -2.39
C LEU A 240 -2.58 4.44 -3.33
N TYR A 241 -2.67 3.84 -4.51
CA TYR A 241 -3.57 4.22 -5.62
C TYR A 241 -4.68 3.19 -5.88
N GLY A 242 -4.71 2.09 -5.12
CA GLY A 242 -5.75 1.07 -5.18
C GLY A 242 -5.53 0.01 -6.26
N LYS A 243 -6.29 -1.08 -6.15
CA LYS A 243 -6.18 -2.29 -7.01
C LYS A 243 -6.60 -2.09 -8.47
N HIS A 244 -7.36 -1.05 -8.78
CA HIS A 244 -7.98 -0.88 -10.10
C HIS A 244 -7.02 -0.40 -11.18
N ILE A 245 -5.93 0.30 -10.81
CA ILE A 245 -4.98 0.85 -11.79
C ILE A 245 -4.35 -0.23 -12.68
N PHE A 246 -3.97 -1.38 -12.11
CA PHE A 246 -3.42 -2.50 -12.90
C PHE A 246 -4.48 -3.32 -13.63
N ARG A 247 -5.75 -3.29 -13.19
CA ARG A 247 -6.86 -3.91 -13.91
C ARG A 247 -7.20 -3.13 -15.18
N LEU A 248 -7.25 -1.80 -15.06
CA LEU A 248 -7.56 -0.89 -16.17
C LEU A 248 -6.38 -0.70 -17.11
N CYS A 249 -5.16 -0.69 -16.57
CA CYS A 249 -3.92 -0.49 -17.30
C CYS A 249 -2.95 -1.65 -17.00
N PRO A 250 -3.12 -2.82 -17.64
CA PRO A 250 -2.26 -3.99 -17.38
C PRO A 250 -0.77 -3.73 -17.62
N SER A 251 -0.44 -2.85 -18.59
CA SER A 251 0.94 -2.46 -18.91
C SER A 251 1.52 -1.32 -18.05
N PHE A 252 0.82 -0.91 -16.98
CA PHE A 252 1.18 0.28 -16.21
C PHE A 252 2.57 0.18 -15.58
N CYS A 253 2.94 -1.01 -15.07
CA CYS A 253 4.25 -1.26 -14.50
C CYS A 253 5.37 -1.09 -15.53
N GLU A 254 5.19 -1.70 -16.70
CA GLU A 254 6.16 -1.63 -17.80
C GLU A 254 6.27 -0.21 -18.34
N ASP A 255 5.15 0.52 -18.43
CA ASP A 255 5.11 1.89 -18.92
C ASP A 255 5.78 2.89 -17.96
N PHE A 256 5.62 2.69 -16.65
CA PHE A 256 6.31 3.49 -15.64
C PHE A 256 7.82 3.31 -15.73
N TRP A 257 8.30 2.06 -15.75
CA TRP A 257 9.76 1.80 -15.82
C TRP A 257 10.36 2.20 -17.16
N ALA A 258 9.60 2.09 -18.26
CA ALA A 258 10.03 2.63 -19.55
C ALA A 258 10.19 4.16 -19.51
N PHE A 259 9.30 4.88 -18.80
CA PHE A 259 9.45 6.31 -18.57
C PHE A 259 10.63 6.62 -17.63
N TYR A 260 10.83 5.85 -16.57
CA TYR A 260 11.99 5.96 -15.68
C TYR A 260 13.31 5.89 -16.46
N ASP A 261 13.45 4.93 -17.40
CA ASP A 261 14.64 4.81 -18.25
C ASP A 261 14.80 6.00 -19.22
N ALA A 262 13.69 6.61 -19.64
CA ALA A 262 13.70 7.80 -20.50
C ALA A 262 13.93 9.10 -19.72
N PHE A 263 13.73 9.08 -18.39
CA PHE A 263 13.74 10.26 -17.54
C PHE A 263 15.04 11.07 -17.65
N PRO A 264 16.26 10.49 -17.69
CA PRO A 264 17.49 11.28 -17.83
C PRO A 264 17.54 12.13 -19.11
N VAL A 265 16.86 11.72 -20.18
CA VAL A 265 16.77 12.50 -21.42
C VAL A 265 15.72 13.60 -21.27
N VAL A 266 14.55 13.25 -20.75
CA VAL A 266 13.41 14.16 -20.56
C VAL A 266 13.76 15.27 -19.57
N SER A 267 14.42 14.95 -18.45
CA SER A 267 14.74 15.89 -17.38
C SER A 267 15.76 16.97 -17.77
N ARG A 268 16.48 16.80 -18.88
CA ARG A 268 17.32 17.85 -19.47
C ARG A 268 16.55 18.90 -20.26
N GLY A 269 15.26 18.70 -20.50
CA GLY A 269 14.49 19.51 -21.44
C GLY A 269 15.00 19.38 -22.88
N SER A 270 15.53 18.20 -23.26
CA SER A 270 16.07 17.99 -24.61
C SER A 270 14.96 18.12 -25.66
N PRO A 271 15.18 18.73 -26.83
CA PRO A 271 14.10 18.94 -27.80
C PRO A 271 13.41 17.63 -28.20
N ARG A 272 12.07 17.61 -28.14
CA ARG A 272 11.25 16.40 -28.38
C ARG A 272 11.52 15.74 -29.74
N TRP A 273 11.82 16.52 -30.77
CA TRP A 273 12.15 16.03 -32.11
C TRP A 273 13.50 15.27 -32.19
N MET A 274 14.44 15.54 -31.28
CA MET A 274 15.71 14.80 -31.18
C MET A 274 15.53 13.46 -30.45
N TYR A 275 14.58 13.38 -29.53
CA TYR A 275 14.37 12.21 -28.65
C TYR A 275 12.90 11.73 -28.64
N PRO A 276 12.27 11.52 -29.82
CA PRO A 276 10.83 11.26 -29.90
C PRO A 276 10.42 9.94 -29.22
N SER A 277 11.34 8.98 -29.07
CA SER A 277 11.06 7.71 -28.39
C SER A 277 10.92 7.89 -26.87
N GLN A 278 11.77 8.70 -26.26
CA GLN A 278 11.80 8.95 -24.82
C GLN A 278 10.56 9.73 -24.38
N TYR A 279 10.21 10.77 -25.15
CA TYR A 279 9.00 11.55 -24.91
C TYR A 279 7.71 10.72 -25.10
N ARG A 280 7.65 9.82 -26.10
CA ARG A 280 6.50 8.90 -26.27
C ARG A 280 6.29 7.97 -25.07
N ARG A 281 7.35 7.57 -24.35
CA ARG A 281 7.23 6.76 -23.13
C ARG A 281 6.57 7.55 -22.00
N ARG A 282 6.93 8.83 -21.83
CA ARG A 282 6.23 9.76 -20.91
C ARG A 282 4.74 9.88 -21.26
N ASP A 283 4.42 10.10 -22.53
CA ASP A 283 3.01 10.28 -22.93
C ASP A 283 2.18 9.00 -22.76
N ARG A 284 2.81 7.82 -22.80
CA ARG A 284 2.12 6.54 -22.58
C ARG A 284 1.72 6.35 -21.11
N ILE A 285 2.60 6.68 -20.17
CA ILE A 285 2.27 6.59 -18.75
C ILE A 285 1.22 7.65 -18.36
N ILE A 286 1.30 8.87 -18.92
CA ILE A 286 0.26 9.91 -18.73
C ILE A 286 -1.11 9.40 -19.20
N ARG A 287 -1.20 8.84 -20.42
CA ARG A 287 -2.47 8.25 -20.91
C ARG A 287 -3.02 7.15 -20.03
N SER A 288 -2.16 6.34 -19.43
CA SER A 288 -2.58 5.28 -18.52
C SER A 288 -3.15 5.85 -17.21
N LEU A 289 -2.56 6.94 -16.72
CA LEU A 289 -3.06 7.68 -15.56
C LEU A 289 -4.38 8.39 -15.88
N SER A 290 -4.52 9.01 -17.06
CA SER A 290 -5.78 9.61 -17.48
C SER A 290 -6.90 8.57 -17.52
N LYS A 291 -6.66 7.41 -18.16
CA LYS A 291 -7.63 6.31 -18.21
C LYS A 291 -8.05 5.83 -16.80
N TRP A 292 -7.09 5.68 -15.88
CA TRP A 292 -7.40 5.29 -14.51
C TRP A 292 -8.19 6.39 -13.77
N ARG A 293 -7.79 7.66 -13.91
CA ARG A 293 -8.48 8.80 -13.32
C ARG A 293 -9.91 8.94 -13.83
N ASP A 294 -10.13 8.81 -15.13
CA ASP A 294 -11.47 8.92 -15.74
C ASP A 294 -12.41 7.86 -15.17
N TRP A 295 -11.89 6.64 -14.96
CA TRP A 295 -12.63 5.59 -14.26
C TRP A 295 -12.89 5.95 -12.80
N CYS A 296 -11.89 6.45 -12.07
CA CYS A 296 -12.09 6.87 -10.68
C CYS A 296 -13.16 7.96 -10.57
N ASN A 297 -13.12 8.98 -11.43
CA ASN A 297 -14.11 10.06 -11.47
C ASN A 297 -15.51 9.53 -11.82
N SER A 298 -15.62 8.62 -12.79
CA SER A 298 -16.91 8.03 -13.20
C SER A 298 -17.53 7.12 -12.13
N ASN A 299 -16.71 6.63 -11.20
CA ASN A 299 -17.12 5.71 -10.15
C ASN A 299 -17.17 6.36 -8.76
N SER A 300 -16.72 7.61 -8.61
CA SER A 300 -16.77 8.37 -7.35
C SER A 300 -18.10 9.11 -7.22
N ASN A 301 -18.77 8.98 -6.06
CA ASN A 301 -19.93 9.82 -5.76
C ASN A 301 -19.46 11.22 -5.32
N ASN A 302 -20.07 12.26 -5.87
CA ASN A 302 -19.74 13.66 -5.53
C ASN A 302 -20.30 14.11 -4.16
N ASP A 303 -21.26 13.36 -3.60
CA ASP A 303 -22.02 13.73 -2.39
C ASP A 303 -21.57 12.97 -1.12
N ASP A 304 -20.40 12.31 -1.13
CA ASP A 304 -19.87 11.64 0.06
C ASP A 304 -19.50 12.68 1.13
N ALA A 305 -20.46 13.06 1.97
CA ALA A 305 -20.21 13.75 3.24
C ALA A 305 -19.21 12.91 4.04
N GLU A 306 -18.08 13.50 4.43
CA GLU A 306 -16.94 12.82 5.06
C GLU A 306 -17.38 11.96 6.26
N PRO A 307 -17.46 10.61 6.14
CA PRO A 307 -17.51 9.75 7.31
C PRO A 307 -16.09 9.74 7.89
N GLY A 308 -15.96 9.84 9.21
CA GLY A 308 -14.68 10.05 9.91
C GLY A 308 -13.53 9.10 9.53
N ASP A 309 -12.30 9.57 9.81
CA ASP A 309 -11.01 8.87 10.02
C ASP A 309 -10.56 7.64 9.19
N ALA A 310 -11.25 7.21 8.12
CA ALA A 310 -10.73 6.15 7.27
C ALA A 310 -9.64 6.68 6.31
N GLU A 311 -8.41 6.18 6.47
CA GLU A 311 -7.27 6.47 5.60
C GLU A 311 -7.44 5.94 4.16
N SER A 312 -8.20 4.85 4.00
CA SER A 312 -8.42 4.14 2.74
C SER A 312 -9.58 4.71 1.92
N ASP A 313 -9.46 4.66 0.61
CA ASP A 313 -10.53 4.97 -0.34
C ASP A 313 -10.73 3.79 -1.32
N PRO A 314 -11.96 3.27 -1.52
CA PRO A 314 -12.20 2.08 -2.34
C PRO A 314 -11.90 2.28 -3.84
N ILE A 315 -11.93 3.52 -4.32
CA ILE A 315 -11.76 3.88 -5.73
C ILE A 315 -10.33 4.38 -5.98
N TRP A 316 -9.91 5.37 -5.19
CA TRP A 316 -8.63 6.07 -5.31
C TRP A 316 -7.48 5.39 -4.56
N GLY A 317 -7.76 4.32 -3.79
CA GLY A 317 -6.80 3.61 -2.95
C GLY A 317 -6.63 4.25 -1.58
N THR A 318 -6.13 5.48 -1.56
CA THR A 318 -5.97 6.27 -0.33
C THR A 318 -6.70 7.58 -0.41
N ARG A 319 -7.18 8.07 0.73
CA ARG A 319 -7.76 9.42 0.85
C ARG A 319 -6.77 10.50 0.45
N TYR A 320 -5.46 10.25 0.67
CA TYR A 320 -4.38 11.10 0.16
C TYR A 320 -4.47 11.30 -1.35
N VAL A 321 -4.54 10.22 -2.12
CA VAL A 321 -4.56 10.27 -3.58
C VAL A 321 -5.83 10.98 -4.08
N ARG A 322 -7.00 10.66 -3.52
CA ARG A 322 -8.26 11.35 -3.85
C ARG A 322 -8.17 12.85 -3.60
N ASN A 323 -7.75 13.24 -2.40
CA ASN A 323 -7.72 14.65 -1.98
C ASN A 323 -6.65 15.43 -2.76
N MET A 324 -5.53 14.80 -3.08
CA MET A 324 -4.52 15.38 -3.96
C MET A 324 -5.13 15.66 -5.34
N VAL A 325 -5.80 14.69 -5.97
CA VAL A 325 -6.42 14.88 -7.29
C VAL A 325 -7.47 15.99 -7.27
N ARG A 326 -8.44 15.93 -6.34
CA ARG A 326 -9.49 16.96 -6.22
C ARG A 326 -8.92 18.36 -6.05
N ARG A 327 -7.87 18.51 -5.22
CA ARG A 327 -7.23 19.82 -5.00
C ARG A 327 -6.69 20.42 -6.30
N TYR A 328 -6.08 19.62 -7.18
CA TYR A 328 -5.56 20.14 -8.44
C TYR A 328 -6.68 20.43 -9.45
N GLU A 329 -7.77 19.66 -9.43
CA GLU A 329 -8.97 19.94 -10.22
C GLU A 329 -9.64 21.26 -9.77
N ASP A 330 -9.78 21.47 -8.47
CA ASP A 330 -10.32 22.70 -7.87
C ASP A 330 -9.47 23.95 -8.20
N LEU A 331 -8.17 23.75 -8.41
CA LEU A 331 -7.24 24.80 -8.84
C LEU A 331 -7.37 25.15 -10.34
N GLY A 332 -8.18 24.40 -11.10
CA GLY A 332 -8.44 24.65 -12.51
C GLY A 332 -7.47 23.96 -13.47
N PHE A 333 -6.76 22.91 -13.04
CA PHE A 333 -5.97 22.10 -13.98
C PHE A 333 -6.88 21.37 -14.97
N SER A 334 -6.44 21.29 -16.22
CA SER A 334 -7.02 20.42 -17.23
C SER A 334 -6.87 18.94 -16.85
N ASP A 335 -7.65 18.06 -17.46
CA ASP A 335 -7.55 16.61 -17.25
C ASP A 335 -6.14 16.06 -17.51
N ALA A 336 -5.50 16.56 -18.58
CA ALA A 336 -4.13 16.21 -18.93
C ALA A 336 -3.12 16.78 -17.92
N GLY A 337 -3.36 17.99 -17.41
CA GLY A 337 -2.58 18.63 -16.36
C GLY A 337 -2.62 17.84 -15.05
N THR A 338 -3.81 17.46 -14.59
CA THR A 338 -4.01 16.63 -13.40
C THR A 338 -3.33 15.27 -13.54
N SER A 339 -3.39 14.65 -14.73
CA SER A 339 -2.67 13.40 -15.01
C SER A 339 -1.15 13.57 -14.92
N SER A 340 -0.62 14.71 -15.38
CA SER A 340 0.81 15.06 -15.26
C SER A 340 1.24 15.26 -13.81
N VAL A 341 0.35 15.85 -12.99
CA VAL A 341 0.55 16.00 -11.56
C VAL A 341 0.60 14.64 -10.87
N ILE A 342 -0.37 13.75 -11.12
CA ILE A 342 -0.40 12.39 -10.59
C ILE A 342 0.89 11.64 -10.94
N LEU A 343 1.39 11.76 -12.18
CA LEU A 343 2.67 11.17 -12.59
C LEU A 343 3.83 11.69 -11.74
N GLY A 344 3.88 13.00 -11.49
CA GLY A 344 4.89 13.61 -10.63
C GLY A 344 4.89 13.01 -9.23
N PHE A 345 3.71 12.88 -8.62
CA PHE A 345 3.55 12.28 -7.29
C PHE A 345 3.95 10.80 -7.25
N LEU A 346 3.47 10.01 -8.20
CA LEU A 346 3.82 8.60 -8.34
C LEU A 346 5.33 8.42 -8.52
N PHE A 347 5.95 9.28 -9.33
CA PHE A 347 7.38 9.22 -9.58
C PHE A 347 8.18 9.51 -8.30
N VAL A 348 7.82 10.53 -7.52
CA VAL A 348 8.58 10.88 -6.30
C VAL A 348 8.44 9.87 -5.17
N THR A 349 7.32 9.12 -5.09
CA THR A 349 7.13 8.09 -4.06
C THR A 349 7.86 6.78 -4.39
N THR A 350 7.98 6.43 -5.68
CA THR A 350 8.48 5.10 -6.10
C THR A 350 9.88 5.12 -6.72
N ALA A 351 10.22 6.12 -7.54
CA ALA A 351 11.40 6.08 -8.42
C ALA A 351 12.75 6.04 -7.67
N ASN A 352 12.79 6.52 -6.42
CA ASN A 352 13.99 6.47 -5.58
C ASN A 352 13.96 5.31 -4.60
N THR A 353 12.79 5.05 -4.02
CA THR A 353 12.56 4.07 -2.96
C THR A 353 12.84 2.66 -3.47
N ILE A 354 12.30 2.31 -4.63
CA ILE A 354 12.35 0.94 -5.15
C ILE A 354 13.78 0.55 -5.58
N PRO A 355 14.53 1.36 -6.36
CA PRO A 355 15.92 1.03 -6.66
C PRO A 355 16.79 0.96 -5.41
N ALA A 356 16.54 1.81 -4.40
CA ALA A 356 17.28 1.75 -3.14
C ALA A 356 17.01 0.44 -2.37
N ALA A 357 15.76 -0.03 -2.36
CA ALA A 357 15.40 -1.35 -1.80
C ALA A 357 16.13 -2.48 -2.53
N CYS A 358 16.18 -2.43 -3.87
CA CYS A 358 16.89 -3.43 -4.67
C CYS A 358 18.40 -3.43 -4.41
N TRP A 359 19.05 -2.25 -4.30
CA TRP A 359 20.46 -2.16 -3.94
C TRP A 359 20.75 -2.70 -2.54
N MET A 360 19.92 -2.33 -1.56
CA MET A 360 20.06 -2.81 -0.19
C MET A 360 19.96 -4.34 -0.12
N MET A 361 19.01 -4.90 -0.88
CA MET A 361 18.81 -6.35 -1.01
C MET A 361 20.01 -7.03 -1.67
N LEU A 362 20.51 -6.49 -2.79
CA LEU A 362 21.68 -7.05 -3.47
C LEU A 362 22.91 -7.09 -2.54
N HIS A 363 23.19 -6.01 -1.80
CA HIS A 363 24.32 -6.00 -0.86
C HIS A 363 24.16 -6.96 0.29
N ALA A 364 22.94 -7.14 0.80
CA ALA A 364 22.67 -8.14 1.82
C ALA A 364 22.94 -9.56 1.29
N LEU A 365 22.48 -9.87 0.07
CA LEU A 365 22.55 -11.21 -0.53
C LEU A 365 23.94 -11.58 -1.09
N LEU A 366 24.77 -10.59 -1.44
CA LEU A 366 26.15 -10.83 -1.88
C LEU A 366 27.09 -11.29 -0.75
N ASP A 367 26.70 -11.07 0.51
CA ASP A 367 27.48 -11.42 1.69
C ASP A 367 26.65 -12.32 2.62
N ALA A 368 26.94 -13.62 2.58
CA ALA A 368 26.27 -14.62 3.41
C ALA A 368 26.45 -14.34 4.92
N THR A 369 27.58 -13.76 5.33
CA THR A 369 27.81 -13.40 6.72
C THR A 369 26.91 -12.25 7.14
N LEU A 370 26.74 -11.24 6.29
CA LEU A 370 25.83 -10.11 6.50
C LEU A 370 24.37 -10.59 6.53
N THR A 371 23.97 -11.46 5.60
CA THR A 371 22.64 -12.08 5.60
C THR A 371 22.35 -12.79 6.92
N SER A 372 23.29 -13.61 7.42
CA SER A 372 23.14 -14.30 8.71
C SER A 372 23.02 -13.32 9.88
N ARG A 373 23.81 -12.25 9.89
CA ARG A 373 23.78 -11.23 10.95
C ARG A 373 22.49 -10.42 10.95
N LEU A 374 21.99 -10.04 9.77
CA LEU A 374 20.70 -9.37 9.63
C LEU A 374 19.55 -10.28 10.07
N ARG A 375 19.54 -11.56 9.67
CA ARG A 375 18.53 -12.52 10.15
C ARG A 375 18.55 -12.67 11.67
N HIS A 376 19.73 -12.69 12.29
CA HIS A 376 19.86 -12.75 13.74
C HIS A 376 19.37 -11.47 14.44
N GLU A 377 19.75 -10.27 13.96
CA GLU A 377 19.31 -9.00 14.54
C GLU A 377 17.77 -8.85 14.51
N LEU A 378 17.15 -9.36 13.45
CA LEU A 378 15.71 -9.26 13.20
C LEU A 378 14.91 -10.42 13.82
N ASP A 379 15.54 -11.23 14.66
CA ASP A 379 14.97 -12.44 15.30
C ASP A 379 14.24 -13.36 14.30
N ILE A 380 14.76 -13.47 13.08
CA ILE A 380 14.24 -14.36 12.05
C ILE A 380 14.70 -15.79 12.39
N LYS A 381 13.84 -16.56 13.07
CA LYS A 381 14.09 -17.98 13.40
C LYS A 381 13.53 -18.88 12.29
N ASN A 382 14.22 -20.00 12.04
CA ASN A 382 13.81 -20.99 11.04
C ASN A 382 12.41 -21.60 11.31
N ASP A 383 11.92 -21.59 12.56
CA ASP A 383 10.69 -22.30 12.97
C ASP A 383 9.59 -21.41 13.61
N SER A 384 9.73 -20.08 13.64
CA SER A 384 8.76 -19.24 14.37
C SER A 384 7.56 -18.82 13.54
N LYS A 385 6.36 -19.03 14.11
CA LYS A 385 5.07 -18.37 13.76
C LYS A 385 5.29 -16.95 13.27
N ALA A 386 4.64 -16.58 12.18
CA ALA A 386 4.69 -15.27 11.52
C ALA A 386 4.89 -14.12 12.52
N ALA A 387 6.14 -13.68 12.70
CA ALA A 387 6.43 -12.49 13.47
C ALA A 387 5.67 -11.33 12.82
N SER A 388 4.83 -10.66 13.59
CA SER A 388 4.07 -9.50 13.13
C SER A 388 5.03 -8.44 12.61
N LEU A 389 4.70 -7.81 11.48
CA LEU A 389 5.51 -6.73 10.92
C LEU A 389 5.52 -5.54 11.88
N ASP A 390 6.69 -5.27 12.50
CA ASP A 390 6.87 -4.10 13.36
C ASP A 390 7.87 -3.12 12.71
N CYS A 391 7.33 -2.12 12.01
CA CYS A 391 8.12 -1.05 11.39
C CYS A 391 8.96 -0.25 12.41
N THR A 392 8.55 -0.20 13.68
CA THR A 392 9.28 0.48 14.76
C THR A 392 10.52 -0.32 15.15
N ALA A 393 10.39 -1.65 15.27
CA ALA A 393 11.51 -2.55 15.51
C ALA A 393 12.52 -2.48 14.35
N LEU A 394 12.06 -2.58 13.10
CA LEU A 394 12.93 -2.43 11.91
C LEU A 394 13.65 -1.08 11.89
N SER A 395 12.96 -0.01 12.25
CA SER A 395 13.56 1.34 12.30
C SER A 395 14.59 1.52 13.42
N SER A 396 14.60 0.63 14.42
CA SER A 396 15.48 0.67 15.59
C SER A 396 16.66 -0.28 15.50
N ALA A 397 16.60 -1.28 14.60
CA ALA A 397 17.64 -2.28 14.36
C ALA A 397 18.96 -1.65 13.85
N PRO A 398 20.05 -1.64 14.64
CA PRO A 398 21.28 -0.93 14.29
C PRO A 398 21.94 -1.35 12.98
N LEU A 399 22.20 -2.64 12.77
CA LEU A 399 22.89 -3.15 11.59
C LEU A 399 22.04 -2.94 10.33
N LEU A 400 20.75 -3.28 10.37
CA LEU A 400 19.82 -3.01 9.27
C LEU A 400 19.82 -1.53 8.86
N ASN A 401 19.79 -0.61 9.83
CA ASN A 401 19.82 0.82 9.55
C ASN A 401 21.19 1.32 9.09
N SER A 402 22.28 0.65 9.45
CA SER A 402 23.61 0.93 8.92
C SER A 402 23.72 0.53 7.45
N VAL A 403 23.25 -0.67 7.10
CA VAL A 403 23.13 -1.18 5.72
C VAL A 403 22.26 -0.25 4.87
N TYR A 404 21.11 0.18 5.41
CA TYR A 404 20.24 1.17 4.77
C TYR A 404 20.99 2.49 4.48
N ARG A 405 21.65 3.08 5.47
CA ARG A 405 22.37 4.36 5.29
C ARG A 405 23.55 4.24 4.33
N GLU A 406 24.27 3.12 4.35
CA GLU A 406 25.36 2.86 3.41
C GLU A 406 24.84 2.69 1.98
N THR A 407 23.69 2.03 1.82
CA THR A 407 23.00 1.94 0.54
C THR A 407 22.67 3.33 0.01
N LEU A 408 22.09 4.20 0.86
CA LEU A 408 21.78 5.57 0.48
C LEU A 408 23.04 6.37 0.12
N ARG A 409 24.15 6.20 0.87
CA ARG A 409 25.41 6.91 0.61
C ARG A 409 25.97 6.57 -0.78
N LEU A 410 25.89 5.31 -1.18
CA LEU A 410 26.51 4.81 -2.41
C LEU A 410 25.63 4.94 -3.66
N HIS A 411 24.32 4.74 -3.50
CA HIS A 411 23.41 4.52 -4.62
C HIS A 411 22.36 5.62 -4.80
N VAL A 412 22.26 6.58 -3.87
CA VAL A 412 21.40 7.76 -4.02
C VAL A 412 22.23 8.97 -4.44
N ALA A 413 21.94 9.46 -5.64
CA ALA A 413 22.55 10.62 -6.26
C ALA A 413 21.63 11.86 -6.25
N GLY A 414 20.88 12.08 -5.16
CA GLY A 414 20.00 13.25 -5.03
C GLY A 414 20.77 14.58 -5.10
N ALA A 415 20.30 15.51 -5.93
CA ALA A 415 20.75 16.90 -5.92
C ALA A 415 19.87 17.80 -5.06
N ILE A 416 20.48 18.87 -4.56
CA ILE A 416 19.79 20.02 -3.99
C ILE A 416 20.08 21.23 -4.87
N GLY A 417 19.02 21.90 -5.31
CA GLY A 417 19.13 23.17 -6.03
C GLY A 417 18.36 24.28 -5.33
N ARG A 418 19.00 25.45 -5.20
CA ARG A 418 18.43 26.63 -4.55
C ARG A 418 18.73 27.87 -5.37
N LYS A 419 17.74 28.70 -5.65
CA LYS A 419 17.93 30.00 -6.32
C LYS A 419 17.79 31.12 -5.31
N SER A 420 18.74 32.06 -5.34
CA SER A 420 18.70 33.25 -4.52
C SER A 420 17.62 34.20 -5.02
N VAL A 421 16.75 34.65 -4.13
CA VAL A 421 15.75 35.70 -4.41
C VAL A 421 16.06 36.98 -3.64
N GLY A 422 16.76 36.88 -2.50
CA GLY A 422 17.25 38.01 -1.70
C GLY A 422 18.73 38.36 -1.94
N ALA A 423 19.19 39.44 -1.30
CA ALA A 423 20.57 39.96 -1.45
C ALA A 423 21.56 39.46 -0.37
N GLY A 424 21.16 38.55 0.52
CA GLY A 424 21.78 38.40 1.85
C GLY A 424 22.54 37.10 2.16
N LEU A 425 22.41 36.02 1.39
CA LEU A 425 22.92 34.72 1.87
C LEU A 425 24.43 34.54 1.61
N ARG A 426 25.19 34.31 2.69
CA ARG A 426 26.56 33.80 2.61
C ARG A 426 26.55 32.29 2.77
N LEU A 427 27.07 31.57 1.77
CA LEU A 427 27.08 30.11 1.78
C LEU A 427 28.25 29.52 2.57
N HIS A 428 29.34 30.26 2.75
CA HIS A 428 30.51 29.79 3.48
C HIS A 428 31.13 30.94 4.28
N GLY A 429 31.70 30.66 5.46
CA GLY A 429 32.30 31.67 6.35
C GLY A 429 33.39 32.51 5.68
N ASP A 430 34.17 31.88 4.79
CA ASP A 430 35.24 32.53 4.01
C ASP A 430 34.73 33.21 2.71
N SER A 431 33.42 33.20 2.42
CA SER A 431 32.86 33.86 1.24
C SER A 431 32.67 35.35 1.53
N PHE A 432 33.51 36.19 0.91
CA PHE A 432 33.48 37.65 1.10
C PHE A 432 32.23 38.34 0.52
N SER A 433 31.47 37.70 -0.36
CA SER A 433 30.26 38.26 -0.98
C SER A 433 29.03 37.39 -0.76
N THR A 434 27.87 38.03 -0.61
CA THR A 434 26.56 37.36 -0.61
C THR A 434 26.25 36.78 -2.00
N LEU A 435 25.44 35.72 -2.03
CA LEU A 435 24.97 35.12 -3.27
C LEU A 435 24.04 36.13 -4.00
N PRO A 436 24.39 36.60 -5.21
CA PRO A 436 23.56 37.57 -5.92
C PRO A 436 22.16 37.01 -6.19
N SER A 437 21.13 37.87 -6.09
CA SER A 437 19.77 37.50 -6.49
C SER A 437 19.75 36.98 -7.94
N GLY A 438 18.95 35.95 -8.19
CA GLY A 438 18.88 35.21 -9.44
C GLY A 438 19.91 34.08 -9.61
N THR A 439 20.93 33.98 -8.75
CA THR A 439 21.95 32.91 -8.84
C THR A 439 21.42 31.58 -8.32
N THR A 440 21.64 30.50 -9.07
CA THR A 440 21.31 29.14 -8.67
C THR A 440 22.52 28.45 -8.05
N ALA A 441 22.35 27.87 -6.86
CA ALA A 441 23.31 27.05 -6.15
C ALA A 441 22.90 25.58 -6.20
N LEU A 442 23.78 24.70 -6.68
CA LEU A 442 23.55 23.25 -6.77
C LEU A 442 24.56 22.47 -5.93
N SER A 443 24.14 21.35 -5.36
CA SER A 443 25.04 20.35 -4.76
C SER A 443 24.47 18.94 -4.95
N ALA A 444 25.30 17.91 -4.91
CA ALA A 444 24.88 16.52 -5.05
C ALA A 444 25.33 15.66 -3.86
N SER A 445 24.41 14.86 -3.34
CA SER A 445 24.62 13.98 -2.17
C SER A 445 25.70 12.92 -2.42
N TRP A 446 25.74 12.31 -3.60
CA TRP A 446 26.76 11.31 -3.95
C TRP A 446 28.18 11.86 -3.88
N LEU A 447 28.40 13.14 -4.22
CA LEU A 447 29.71 13.77 -4.11
C LEU A 447 30.12 13.89 -2.63
N GLY A 448 29.16 14.25 -1.78
CA GLY A 448 29.36 14.29 -0.32
C GLY A 448 29.67 12.93 0.26
N GLY A 449 28.95 11.90 -0.19
CA GLY A 449 29.15 10.49 0.20
C GLY A 449 30.52 9.92 -0.16
N LEU A 450 31.27 10.59 -1.03
CA LEU A 450 32.56 10.12 -1.57
C LEU A 450 33.75 10.98 -1.12
N ASP A 451 33.53 11.84 -0.12
CA ASP A 451 34.55 12.73 0.43
C ASP A 451 35.55 12.00 1.35
N GLY A 452 36.75 11.73 0.84
CA GLY A 452 37.84 11.11 1.60
C GLY A 452 38.39 11.94 2.76
N ALA A 453 38.04 13.22 2.87
CA ALA A 453 38.42 14.03 4.03
C ALA A 453 37.56 13.69 5.25
N ILE A 454 36.30 13.29 5.04
CA ILE A 454 35.30 13.12 6.12
C ILE A 454 34.94 11.67 6.37
N TRP A 455 34.81 10.85 5.33
CA TRP A 455 34.33 9.48 5.49
C TRP A 455 35.43 8.54 5.97
N ASN A 456 35.05 7.70 6.93
CA ASN A 456 35.91 6.64 7.44
C ASN A 456 36.22 5.62 6.34
N THR A 457 37.49 5.22 6.26
CA THR A 457 38.00 4.20 5.32
C THR A 457 38.65 3.03 6.06
N GLY A 458 38.38 2.93 7.37
CA GLY A 458 39.00 1.97 8.27
C GLY A 458 40.49 2.23 8.49
N ARG A 459 41.22 1.17 8.79
CA ARG A 459 42.67 1.15 9.00
C ARG A 459 43.41 1.32 7.68
N THR A 460 44.69 1.66 7.75
CA THR A 460 45.59 1.58 6.59
C THR A 460 46.47 0.34 6.77
N ILE A 461 46.24 -0.68 5.94
CA ILE A 461 46.91 -1.99 6.00
C ILE A 461 47.86 -2.05 4.81
N ASN A 462 49.17 -2.13 5.07
CA ASN A 462 50.21 -2.18 4.03
C ASN A 462 50.09 -1.05 2.98
N GLY A 463 49.70 0.15 3.41
CA GLY A 463 49.54 1.32 2.53
C GLY A 463 48.19 1.40 1.79
N VAL A 464 47.32 0.40 1.92
CA VAL A 464 45.98 0.38 1.31
C VAL A 464 44.93 0.68 2.38
N LYS A 465 43.92 1.45 2.02
CA LYS A 465 42.76 1.70 2.90
C LYS A 465 41.92 0.42 3.01
N GLU A 466 41.57 0.05 4.24
CA GLU A 466 40.77 -1.15 4.56
C GLU A 466 39.45 -1.16 3.80
N HIS A 467 38.77 -0.02 3.71
CA HIS A 467 37.51 0.12 2.97
C HIS A 467 37.57 1.27 1.97
N SER A 468 37.22 0.98 0.71
CA SER A 468 37.04 2.00 -0.33
C SER A 468 35.76 2.80 -0.09
N LEU A 469 35.75 4.07 -0.48
CA LEU A 469 34.50 4.86 -0.49
C LEU A 469 33.55 4.45 -1.61
N ASN A 470 34.03 3.71 -2.61
CA ASN A 470 33.20 3.16 -3.69
C ASN A 470 32.70 1.75 -3.41
N SER A 471 33.18 1.09 -2.34
CA SER A 471 32.69 -0.23 -1.92
C SER A 471 31.65 -0.09 -0.82
N PHE A 472 30.73 -1.05 -0.78
CA PHE A 472 29.77 -1.20 0.30
C PHE A 472 30.49 -1.63 1.58
N TRP A 473 30.19 -0.96 2.69
CA TRP A 473 30.68 -1.34 4.02
C TRP A 473 29.51 -1.34 5.02
N PRO A 474 28.94 -2.52 5.35
CA PRO A 474 27.71 -2.62 6.13
C PRO A 474 27.81 -1.96 7.50
N GLU A 475 28.97 -1.97 8.15
CA GLU A 475 29.19 -1.39 9.47
C GLU A 475 29.55 0.09 9.48
N ARG A 476 29.59 0.78 8.32
CA ARG A 476 30.10 2.16 8.26
C ARG A 476 29.39 3.10 9.23
N PHE A 477 28.11 2.89 9.49
CA PHE A 477 27.33 3.71 10.42
C PHE A 477 27.19 3.08 11.82
N LEU A 478 27.93 2.03 12.13
CA LEU A 478 27.97 1.41 13.47
C LEU A 478 29.18 1.88 14.25
N GLU A 479 28.96 2.22 15.51
CA GLU A 479 29.99 2.49 16.51
C GLU A 479 30.06 1.31 17.47
N TYR A 480 31.24 0.71 17.58
CA TYR A 480 31.54 -0.40 18.47
C TYR A 480 32.38 0.11 19.65
N PRO A 481 31.97 -0.15 20.90
CA PRO A 481 32.72 0.30 22.09
C PRO A 481 34.16 -0.25 22.16
N ASP A 482 34.38 -1.44 21.60
CA ASP A 482 35.65 -2.15 21.55
C ASP A 482 36.46 -1.90 20.27
N ASP A 483 35.90 -1.17 19.29
CA ASP A 483 36.63 -0.72 18.12
C ASP A 483 36.65 0.81 18.04
N PRO A 484 37.71 1.48 18.53
CA PRO A 484 37.82 2.93 18.48
C PRO A 484 37.89 3.46 17.04
N THR A 485 38.11 2.62 16.03
CA THR A 485 38.15 3.01 14.61
C THR A 485 36.79 2.97 13.92
N SER A 486 35.75 2.44 14.59
CA SER A 486 34.39 2.30 14.05
C SER A 486 33.65 3.62 13.83
N GLY A 487 32.51 3.58 13.13
CA GLY A 487 31.67 4.75 12.86
C GLY A 487 32.02 5.49 11.55
N PRO A 488 31.16 6.42 11.12
CA PRO A 488 31.20 6.91 9.73
C PRO A 488 32.22 8.02 9.50
N LEU A 489 32.61 8.72 10.56
CA LEU A 489 33.60 9.81 10.50
C LEU A 489 35.00 9.23 10.47
N ARG A 490 35.85 9.83 9.62
CA ARG A 490 37.26 9.51 9.55
C ARG A 490 37.93 9.77 10.91
N LYS A 491 38.57 8.74 11.44
CA LYS A 491 39.38 8.81 12.66
C LYS A 491 40.87 8.85 12.30
N SER A 492 41.72 9.18 13.27
CA SER A 492 43.17 9.29 13.08
C SER A 492 43.74 8.04 12.38
N ASN A 493 44.67 8.23 11.43
CA ASN A 493 45.20 7.14 10.62
C ASN A 493 45.98 6.13 11.49
N LEU A 494 45.34 5.02 11.85
CA LEU A 494 46.03 3.84 12.41
C LEU A 494 46.64 3.05 11.25
N VAL A 495 47.97 3.05 11.19
CA VAL A 495 48.75 2.27 10.22
C VAL A 495 49.10 0.95 10.88
N MET A 496 48.70 -0.16 10.27
CA MET A 496 49.02 -1.51 10.76
C MET A 496 49.84 -2.27 9.72
N HIS A 497 50.88 -2.96 10.20
CA HIS A 497 51.67 -3.92 9.44
C HIS A 497 51.32 -5.32 9.93
N ASN A 498 51.05 -6.27 9.03
CA ASN A 498 50.68 -7.66 9.33
C ASN A 498 49.37 -7.85 10.11
N TYR A 499 48.33 -7.05 9.81
CA TYR A 499 46.98 -7.24 10.35
C TYR A 499 46.05 -7.87 9.31
N THR A 500 45.34 -8.93 9.68
CA THR A 500 44.27 -9.54 8.88
C THR A 500 42.95 -8.88 9.23
N VAL A 501 42.20 -8.43 8.23
CA VAL A 501 40.85 -7.86 8.43
C VAL A 501 39.99 -8.93 9.09
N SER A 502 39.50 -8.65 10.30
CA SER A 502 38.56 -9.55 10.98
C SER A 502 37.17 -9.30 10.41
N GLU A 503 36.56 -10.35 9.86
CA GLU A 503 35.12 -10.36 9.63
C GLU A 503 34.38 -10.12 10.96
N LYS A 504 33.24 -9.42 10.86
CA LYS A 504 32.32 -9.23 11.98
C LYS A 504 31.33 -10.37 12.00
N TYR A 505 31.09 -10.91 13.19
CA TYR A 505 30.12 -11.97 13.42
C TYR A 505 28.99 -11.47 14.31
N VAL A 506 27.91 -12.25 14.37
CA VAL A 506 26.71 -11.97 15.18
C VAL A 506 27.02 -11.47 16.60
N ARG A 507 27.99 -12.09 17.28
CA ARG A 507 28.38 -11.72 18.65
C ARG A 507 28.88 -10.28 18.77
N ASP A 508 29.51 -9.75 17.71
CA ASP A 508 30.13 -8.43 17.70
C ASP A 508 29.06 -7.33 17.60
N ASP A 509 27.97 -7.60 16.88
CA ASP A 509 26.88 -6.65 16.64
C ASP A 509 26.05 -6.35 17.90
N SER A 510 26.05 -7.26 18.89
CA SER A 510 25.32 -7.09 20.16
C SER A 510 25.72 -5.82 20.94
N LYS A 511 26.92 -5.29 20.69
CA LYS A 511 27.45 -4.07 21.31
C LYS A 511 27.37 -2.85 20.40
N ALA A 512 27.05 -3.04 19.12
CA ALA A 512 27.07 -1.99 18.12
C ALA A 512 25.95 -0.98 18.37
N LYS A 513 26.25 0.31 18.19
CA LYS A 513 25.27 1.39 18.23
C LYS A 513 25.22 2.09 16.90
N LEU A 514 24.01 2.40 16.44
CA LEU A 514 23.84 3.20 15.24
C LEU A 514 24.33 4.64 15.50
N SER A 515 25.31 5.08 14.73
CA SER A 515 25.87 6.43 14.81
C SER A 515 24.81 7.51 14.57
N ASN A 516 25.00 8.70 15.16
CA ASN A 516 24.16 9.85 14.84
C ASN A 516 24.73 10.56 13.59
N PRO A 517 23.98 10.65 12.47
CA PRO A 517 24.47 11.27 11.24
C PRO A 517 24.54 12.80 11.31
N SER A 518 24.23 13.43 12.46
CA SER A 518 24.26 14.88 12.64
C SER A 518 25.63 15.50 12.31
N ALA A 519 26.73 14.81 12.61
CA ALA A 519 28.08 15.26 12.27
C ALA A 519 28.39 15.17 10.77
N LEU A 520 27.64 14.36 10.01
CA LEU A 520 27.76 14.24 8.56
C LEU A 520 26.86 15.23 7.81
N ARG A 521 26.12 16.11 8.51
CA ARG A 521 25.30 17.16 7.86
C ARG A 521 26.17 17.98 6.92
N GLY A 522 25.77 18.06 5.65
CA GLY A 522 26.55 18.69 4.59
C GLY A 522 27.31 17.72 3.69
N HIS A 523 27.55 16.48 4.15
CA HIS A 523 28.19 15.40 3.39
C HIS A 523 27.27 14.19 3.17
N PHE A 524 26.30 13.96 4.07
CA PHE A 524 25.28 12.93 3.95
C PHE A 524 23.88 13.56 4.01
N PHE A 525 23.20 13.62 2.86
CA PHE A 525 21.89 14.26 2.73
C PHE A 525 21.04 13.62 1.61
N PRO A 526 20.81 12.29 1.64
CA PRO A 526 20.08 11.59 0.57
C PRO A 526 18.62 12.09 0.39
N PHE A 527 18.01 12.62 1.45
CA PHE A 527 16.67 13.23 1.43
C PHE A 527 16.69 14.77 1.34
N GLY A 528 17.84 15.35 1.01
CA GLY A 528 18.07 16.79 1.11
C GLY A 528 18.13 17.27 2.56
N GLY A 529 17.72 18.52 2.80
CA GLY A 529 17.80 19.13 4.12
C GLY A 529 17.14 20.50 4.21
N GLY A 530 17.03 20.99 5.45
CA GLY A 530 16.38 22.26 5.77
C GLY A 530 14.86 22.20 5.58
N ALA A 531 14.29 23.35 5.22
CA ALA A 531 12.85 23.52 4.99
C ALA A 531 12.25 22.61 3.92
N TRP A 532 13.09 22.21 2.96
CA TRP A 532 12.72 21.52 1.73
C TRP A 532 13.18 20.06 1.75
N ARG A 533 13.35 19.47 2.94
CA ARG A 533 13.64 18.04 3.12
C ARG A 533 12.46 17.21 2.63
N CYS A 534 12.74 16.05 2.04
CA CYS A 534 11.73 15.13 1.51
C CYS A 534 10.63 14.85 2.57
N PRO A 535 9.35 15.13 2.28
CA PRO A 535 8.27 14.83 3.21
C PRO A 535 7.91 13.34 3.27
N GLY A 536 8.24 12.57 2.23
CA GLY A 536 7.99 11.12 2.14
C GLY A 536 9.11 10.23 2.71
N GLU A 537 10.03 10.78 3.51
CA GLU A 537 11.19 10.02 4.04
C GLU A 537 10.76 8.80 4.87
N THR A 538 9.72 8.93 5.70
CA THR A 538 9.24 7.82 6.53
C THR A 538 8.64 6.69 5.69
N LEU A 539 7.80 7.02 4.70
CA LEU A 539 7.28 6.06 3.73
C LEU A 539 8.42 5.34 3.01
N ALA A 540 9.37 6.10 2.44
CA ALA A 540 10.49 5.53 1.70
C ALA A 540 11.35 4.59 2.57
N LYS A 541 11.66 5.01 3.81
CA LYS A 541 12.40 4.16 4.76
C LYS A 541 11.63 2.88 5.04
N ASN A 542 10.34 2.96 5.36
CA ASN A 542 9.54 1.79 5.68
C ASN A 542 9.43 0.84 4.48
N THR A 543 9.13 1.33 3.29
CA THR A 543 9.09 0.51 2.06
C THR A 543 10.41 -0.24 1.85
N ILE A 544 11.56 0.44 1.98
CA ILE A 544 12.89 -0.19 1.80
C ILE A 544 13.13 -1.27 2.86
N LEU A 545 12.96 -0.95 4.14
CA LEU A 545 13.25 -1.87 5.24
C LEU A 545 12.31 -3.07 5.25
N VAL A 546 11.01 -2.85 5.04
CA VAL A 546 9.99 -3.91 4.99
C VAL A 546 10.25 -4.83 3.80
N SER A 547 10.62 -4.29 2.64
CA SER A 547 10.94 -5.13 1.47
C SER A 547 12.11 -6.07 1.75
N VAL A 548 13.21 -5.55 2.31
CA VAL A 548 14.39 -6.37 2.64
C VAL A 548 14.07 -7.37 3.75
N PHE A 549 13.36 -6.95 4.80
CA PHE A 549 12.94 -7.84 5.89
C PHE A 549 12.11 -9.02 5.37
N LEU A 550 11.09 -8.76 4.54
CA LEU A 550 10.21 -9.81 4.03
C LEU A 550 10.97 -10.81 3.15
N ILE A 551 11.92 -10.35 2.32
CA ILE A 551 12.78 -11.26 1.55
C ILE A 551 13.67 -12.11 2.47
N LEU A 552 14.37 -11.49 3.43
CA LEU A 552 15.26 -12.19 4.35
C LEU A 552 14.52 -13.21 5.23
N ARG A 553 13.25 -12.92 5.56
CA ARG A 553 12.38 -13.79 6.38
C ARG A 553 11.80 -14.94 5.57
N ASP A 554 11.28 -14.64 4.39
CA ASP A 554 10.44 -15.57 3.64
C ASP A 554 11.23 -16.43 2.64
N PHE A 555 12.46 -16.03 2.26
CA PHE A 555 13.21 -16.72 1.23
C PHE A 555 14.67 -16.96 1.61
N ASP A 556 15.18 -18.12 1.24
CA ASP A 556 16.59 -18.39 1.06
C ASP A 556 16.95 -18.08 -0.40
N VAL A 557 17.73 -17.02 -0.60
CA VAL A 557 18.10 -16.53 -1.93
C VAL A 557 19.60 -16.67 -2.11
N GLU A 558 20.01 -17.35 -3.18
CA GLU A 558 21.40 -17.49 -3.59
C GLU A 558 21.65 -16.75 -4.90
N ILE A 559 22.68 -15.92 -4.94
CA ILE A 559 23.12 -15.29 -6.18
C ILE A 559 23.99 -16.30 -6.93
N LEU A 560 23.59 -16.69 -8.14
CA LEU A 560 24.26 -17.76 -8.90
C LEU A 560 25.65 -17.37 -9.40
N ASP A 561 25.83 -16.09 -9.74
CA ASP A 561 27.14 -15.51 -10.06
C ASP A 561 27.39 -14.27 -9.19
N PRO A 562 27.84 -14.45 -7.93
CA PRO A 562 28.11 -13.33 -7.03
C PRO A 562 29.20 -12.40 -7.59
N ALA A 563 30.16 -12.95 -8.34
CA ALA A 563 31.25 -12.19 -8.91
C ALA A 563 30.77 -11.25 -10.02
N ASP A 564 29.82 -11.67 -10.85
CA ASP A 564 29.22 -10.80 -11.86
C ASP A 564 28.19 -9.83 -11.26
N ALA A 565 27.35 -10.30 -10.34
CA ALA A 565 26.39 -9.45 -9.64
C ALA A 565 27.07 -8.32 -8.85
N ALA A 566 28.23 -8.58 -8.23
CA ALA A 566 29.02 -7.55 -7.54
C ALA A 566 29.60 -6.47 -8.48
N LYS A 567 29.63 -6.71 -9.80
CA LYS A 567 30.03 -5.70 -10.78
C LYS A 567 28.90 -4.73 -11.13
N ALA A 568 27.67 -4.97 -10.65
CA ALA A 568 26.54 -4.07 -10.87
C ALA A 568 26.89 -2.64 -10.42
N ARG A 569 26.55 -1.66 -11.25
CA ARG A 569 26.79 -0.24 -10.98
C ARG A 569 25.51 0.56 -11.15
N SER A 570 25.49 1.72 -10.53
CA SER A 570 24.52 2.77 -10.83
C SER A 570 24.91 3.42 -12.17
N HIS A 571 24.06 3.33 -13.19
CA HIS A 571 24.35 3.79 -14.57
C HIS A 571 24.73 5.26 -14.69
N HIS A 572 24.36 6.14 -13.74
CA HIS A 572 24.59 7.57 -13.88
C HIS A 572 24.93 8.28 -12.56
N ARG A 573 26.21 8.66 -12.36
CA ARG A 573 26.57 9.85 -11.56
C ARG A 573 26.59 11.13 -12.40
N ALA A 574 26.18 11.03 -13.67
CA ALA A 574 26.24 12.11 -14.66
C ALA A 574 25.10 13.14 -14.50
N MET A 575 23.95 12.74 -13.96
CA MET A 575 22.83 13.66 -13.69
C MET A 575 22.19 13.33 -12.34
N PRO A 576 22.23 14.26 -11.37
CA PRO A 576 21.95 13.97 -9.97
C PRO A 576 20.45 13.95 -9.66
N PHE A 577 19.74 12.95 -10.19
CA PHE A 577 18.31 12.75 -9.93
C PHE A 577 18.09 11.41 -9.21
N GLY A 578 18.44 11.37 -7.92
CA GLY A 578 17.94 10.34 -7.00
C GLY A 578 18.62 8.97 -7.08
N SER A 579 17.88 7.88 -6.86
CA SER A 579 18.41 6.49 -6.86
C SER A 579 18.40 5.91 -8.27
N HIS A 580 19.43 5.18 -8.65
CA HIS A 580 19.56 4.62 -10.01
C HIS A 580 19.39 3.10 -10.05
N ALA A 581 18.80 2.59 -11.13
CA ALA A 581 18.72 1.16 -11.46
C ALA A 581 20.09 0.48 -11.63
N PHE A 582 20.09 -0.85 -11.65
CA PHE A 582 21.27 -1.67 -11.95
C PHE A 582 21.69 -1.46 -13.41
N ASP A 583 23.00 -1.56 -13.66
CA ASP A 583 23.54 -1.41 -15.01
C ASP A 583 23.49 -2.66 -15.88
N ARG A 584 23.04 -3.77 -15.29
CA ARG A 584 23.06 -5.12 -15.84
C ARG A 584 21.99 -5.98 -15.15
N GLU A 585 21.68 -7.10 -15.78
CA GLU A 585 20.88 -8.18 -15.20
C GLU A 585 21.70 -8.95 -14.15
N THR A 586 21.05 -9.46 -13.12
CA THR A 586 21.68 -10.30 -12.09
C THR A 586 20.83 -11.56 -11.87
N VAL A 587 21.42 -12.72 -12.15
CA VAL A 587 20.76 -14.03 -12.03
C VAL A 587 20.84 -14.54 -10.59
N SER A 588 19.72 -15.06 -10.06
CA SER A 588 19.63 -15.62 -8.70
C SER A 588 18.74 -16.87 -8.67
N GLU A 589 18.93 -17.74 -7.70
CA GLU A 589 18.03 -18.84 -7.38
C GLU A 589 17.36 -18.60 -6.03
N TRP A 590 16.08 -18.96 -5.96
CA TRP A 590 15.22 -18.70 -4.81
C TRP A 590 14.62 -20.00 -4.31
N GLN A 591 14.69 -20.21 -3.00
CA GLN A 591 13.98 -21.27 -2.32
C GLN A 591 13.16 -20.65 -1.19
N ALA A 592 11.90 -21.08 -1.04
CA ALA A 592 11.08 -20.67 0.10
C ALA A 592 11.76 -21.14 1.40
N SER A 593 11.94 -20.24 2.37
CA SER A 593 12.57 -20.61 3.65
C SER A 593 11.71 -21.64 4.39
N SER A 594 12.30 -22.46 5.26
CA SER A 594 11.55 -23.38 6.14
C SER A 594 10.48 -22.65 6.97
N ALA A 595 10.71 -21.38 7.33
CA ALA A 595 9.77 -20.50 7.98
C ALA A 595 8.62 -20.05 7.05
N MET A 596 8.89 -19.77 5.76
CA MET A 596 7.85 -19.49 4.78
C MET A 596 7.06 -20.75 4.42
N VAL A 597 7.71 -21.91 4.32
CA VAL A 597 7.05 -23.20 4.16
C VAL A 597 6.23 -23.53 5.40
N SER A 598 6.67 -23.17 6.61
CA SER A 598 5.90 -23.36 7.85
C SER A 598 4.81 -22.33 8.05
N ALA A 599 4.97 -21.09 7.59
CA ALA A 599 3.94 -20.04 7.60
C ALA A 599 2.93 -20.24 6.46
N PHE A 600 3.38 -20.78 5.33
CA PHE A 600 2.54 -21.28 4.25
C PHE A 600 1.85 -22.56 4.69
N ILE A 601 2.51 -23.55 5.28
CA ILE A 601 1.87 -24.73 5.90
C ILE A 601 1.00 -24.30 7.07
N ALA A 602 1.27 -23.24 7.82
CA ALA A 602 0.38 -22.75 8.88
C ALA A 602 -0.77 -21.91 8.32
N ARG A 603 -0.61 -21.26 7.17
CA ARG A 603 -1.67 -20.55 6.43
C ARG A 603 -2.48 -21.49 5.54
N VAL A 604 -1.87 -22.58 5.08
CA VAL A 604 -2.42 -23.73 4.36
C VAL A 604 -2.83 -24.80 5.35
N ALA A 605 -2.47 -24.76 6.63
CA ALA A 605 -3.10 -25.55 7.68
C ALA A 605 -4.09 -24.69 8.44
N ALA A 606 -4.03 -23.35 8.41
CA ALA A 606 -5.20 -22.53 8.74
C ALA A 606 -6.22 -22.62 7.59
N ALA A 607 -5.76 -22.60 6.34
CA ALA A 607 -6.60 -22.81 5.17
C ALA A 607 -6.89 -24.29 4.90
N ALA A 608 -6.10 -25.29 5.32
CA ALA A 608 -6.41 -26.73 5.23
C ALA A 608 -6.80 -27.37 6.57
N LEU A 609 -6.82 -26.65 7.69
CA LEU A 609 -7.84 -26.89 8.71
C LEU A 609 -9.19 -26.29 8.26
N ALA A 610 -9.18 -25.34 7.31
CA ALA A 610 -10.38 -24.90 6.59
C ALA A 610 -10.67 -25.68 5.28
N ILE A 611 -9.74 -26.54 4.80
CA ILE A 611 -9.77 -27.24 3.48
C ILE A 611 -9.18 -28.67 3.56
N LEU A 612 -9.05 -29.28 4.74
CA LEU A 612 -9.05 -30.75 4.81
C LEU A 612 -10.52 -31.12 4.70
N PRO A 613 -10.96 -31.82 3.65
CA PRO A 613 -12.22 -32.51 3.73
C PRO A 613 -12.01 -33.68 4.69
N VAL A 614 -12.08 -33.40 6.00
CA VAL A 614 -13.08 -34.16 6.72
C VAL A 614 -14.36 -33.82 5.96
N LEU A 615 -15.13 -34.80 5.52
CA LEU A 615 -16.55 -34.58 5.28
C LEU A 615 -17.12 -34.07 6.62
N ALA A 616 -16.87 -32.80 6.95
CA ALA A 616 -17.58 -32.09 7.99
C ALA A 616 -18.96 -31.97 7.38
N ALA A 617 -19.87 -32.80 7.90
CA ALA A 617 -21.23 -32.82 7.44
C ALA A 617 -21.73 -31.38 7.44
N ARG A 618 -22.13 -30.87 6.26
CA ARG A 618 -22.79 -29.57 6.15
C ARG A 618 -23.93 -29.56 7.16
N LYS A 619 -24.03 -28.51 7.98
CA LYS A 619 -25.06 -28.40 8.99
C LYS A 619 -26.40 -28.23 8.29
N ASN A 620 -27.31 -29.17 8.52
CA ASN A 620 -28.67 -29.11 8.00
C ASN A 620 -29.43 -27.99 8.72
N ILE A 621 -29.83 -26.96 7.99
CA ILE A 621 -30.50 -25.78 8.54
C ILE A 621 -31.87 -25.58 7.86
N ILE A 622 -32.87 -25.24 8.68
CA ILE A 622 -34.12 -24.62 8.22
C ILE A 622 -34.16 -23.20 8.80
N ILE A 623 -34.45 -22.21 7.96
CA ILE A 623 -34.64 -20.82 8.39
C ILE A 623 -36.14 -20.51 8.48
N ASP A 624 -36.57 -19.88 9.57
CA ASP A 624 -37.89 -19.27 9.74
C ASP A 624 -37.72 -17.75 9.84
N THR A 625 -38.20 -16.99 8.87
CA THR A 625 -37.88 -15.56 8.67
C THR A 625 -39.15 -14.74 8.48
N ASP A 626 -39.16 -13.51 9.00
CA ASP A 626 -40.24 -12.55 8.79
C ASP A 626 -39.98 -11.58 7.63
N ILE A 627 -38.81 -11.65 6.96
CA ILE A 627 -38.40 -10.90 5.75
C ILE A 627 -39.48 -9.98 5.16
N PHE A 628 -39.63 -8.80 5.74
CA PHE A 628 -40.67 -7.86 5.34
C PHE A 628 -40.35 -6.44 5.79
N SER A 629 -40.41 -6.19 7.10
CA SER A 629 -40.32 -4.86 7.70
C SER A 629 -38.91 -4.44 8.09
N ASP A 630 -37.95 -5.36 8.13
CA ASP A 630 -36.52 -5.07 8.23
C ASP A 630 -35.75 -5.78 7.11
N CYS A 631 -34.59 -5.26 6.71
CA CYS A 631 -33.81 -5.82 5.62
C CYS A 631 -32.69 -6.76 6.09
N ASP A 632 -32.40 -6.86 7.38
CA ASP A 632 -31.31 -7.72 7.87
C ASP A 632 -31.58 -9.22 7.69
N ASP A 633 -32.84 -9.65 7.55
CA ASP A 633 -33.21 -10.98 7.06
C ASP A 633 -32.50 -11.34 5.74
N THR A 634 -32.39 -10.37 4.82
CA THR A 634 -31.76 -10.60 3.51
C THR A 634 -30.26 -10.86 3.65
N GLY A 635 -29.61 -10.22 4.64
CA GLY A 635 -28.23 -10.48 5.02
C GLY A 635 -28.07 -11.85 5.67
N ALA A 636 -29.01 -12.25 6.52
CA ALA A 636 -29.09 -13.60 7.09
C ALA A 636 -29.22 -14.69 5.99
N LEU A 637 -30.11 -14.48 5.02
CA LEU A 637 -30.28 -15.40 3.88
C LEU A 637 -29.02 -15.46 3.00
N LEU A 638 -28.33 -14.34 2.77
CA LEU A 638 -27.04 -14.32 2.07
C LEU A 638 -26.03 -15.25 2.76
N LEU A 639 -25.86 -15.11 4.08
CA LEU A 639 -24.91 -15.94 4.84
C LEU A 639 -25.23 -17.42 4.73
N ALA A 640 -26.50 -17.79 4.93
CA ALA A 640 -26.94 -19.17 4.86
C ALA A 640 -26.82 -19.75 3.44
N ALA A 641 -27.11 -18.97 2.41
CA ALA A 641 -27.09 -19.41 1.02
C ALA A 641 -25.68 -19.58 0.46
N THR A 642 -24.71 -18.81 0.97
CA THR A 642 -23.34 -18.77 0.42
C THR A 642 -22.31 -19.49 1.28
N SER A 643 -22.69 -19.98 2.47
CA SER A 643 -21.79 -20.71 3.34
C SER A 643 -21.53 -22.13 2.83
N PRO A 644 -20.26 -22.56 2.73
CA PRO A 644 -19.93 -23.93 2.35
C PRO A 644 -20.28 -24.96 3.44
N ASP A 645 -20.50 -24.50 4.67
CA ASP A 645 -20.76 -25.31 5.87
C ASP A 645 -22.25 -25.56 6.09
N VAL A 646 -23.13 -24.96 5.29
CA VAL A 646 -24.58 -25.04 5.44
C VAL A 646 -25.19 -25.91 4.35
N ASN A 647 -26.12 -26.76 4.75
CA ASN A 647 -27.08 -27.38 3.84
C ASN A 647 -28.46 -26.81 4.16
N LEU A 648 -28.88 -25.80 3.39
CA LEU A 648 -30.15 -25.12 3.59
C LEU A 648 -31.28 -25.98 3.05
N LEU A 649 -32.02 -26.63 3.95
CA LEU A 649 -33.05 -27.61 3.60
C LEU A 649 -34.38 -26.96 3.19
N GLY A 650 -34.62 -25.73 3.63
CA GLY A 650 -35.83 -24.96 3.33
C GLY A 650 -35.88 -23.65 4.08
N VAL A 651 -36.71 -22.74 3.58
CA VAL A 651 -36.99 -21.44 4.22
C VAL A 651 -38.49 -21.28 4.41
N ASN A 652 -38.91 -21.08 5.66
CA ASN A 652 -40.27 -20.71 5.99
C ASN A 652 -40.36 -19.20 6.19
N VAL A 653 -41.37 -18.60 5.57
CA VAL A 653 -41.72 -17.18 5.77
C VAL A 653 -42.89 -17.12 6.74
N ASN A 654 -42.69 -16.49 7.91
CA ASN A 654 -43.70 -16.38 8.98
C ASN A 654 -44.48 -15.06 8.96
N TYR A 655 -44.14 -14.14 8.05
CA TYR A 655 -44.96 -12.97 7.74
C TYR A 655 -45.92 -13.26 6.57
N PRO A 656 -47.21 -12.90 6.65
CA PRO A 656 -48.21 -13.26 5.64
C PRO A 656 -48.17 -12.35 4.39
N SER A 657 -47.02 -12.24 3.72
CA SER A 657 -46.86 -11.39 2.52
C SER A 657 -46.43 -12.20 1.29
N THR A 658 -47.10 -11.97 0.16
CA THR A 658 -46.71 -12.54 -1.13
C THR A 658 -45.34 -12.03 -1.60
N TYR A 659 -45.01 -10.78 -1.27
CA TYR A 659 -43.71 -10.17 -1.59
C TYR A 659 -42.57 -10.81 -0.80
N SER A 660 -42.76 -11.11 0.48
CA SER A 660 -41.77 -11.81 1.32
C SER A 660 -41.40 -13.19 0.76
N VAL A 661 -42.42 -13.96 0.35
CA VAL A 661 -42.24 -15.30 -0.24
C VAL A 661 -41.45 -15.25 -1.54
N THR A 662 -41.82 -14.35 -2.44
CA THR A 662 -41.20 -14.24 -3.76
C THR A 662 -39.85 -13.52 -3.73
N ALA A 663 -39.63 -12.58 -2.80
CA ALA A 663 -38.31 -12.01 -2.52
C ALA A 663 -37.34 -13.06 -1.98
N THR A 664 -37.80 -13.92 -1.07
CA THR A 664 -37.02 -15.08 -0.59
C THR A 664 -36.60 -15.98 -1.75
N SER A 665 -37.54 -16.34 -2.64
CA SER A 665 -37.24 -17.13 -3.84
C SER A 665 -36.20 -16.47 -4.73
N ALA A 666 -36.34 -15.16 -4.98
CA ALA A 666 -35.41 -14.41 -5.82
C ALA A 666 -33.99 -14.36 -5.22
N ILE A 667 -33.87 -14.15 -3.91
CA ILE A 667 -32.58 -14.14 -3.19
C ILE A 667 -31.93 -15.52 -3.25
N LEU A 668 -32.66 -16.59 -2.93
CA LEU A 668 -32.12 -17.95 -2.98
C LEU A 668 -31.67 -18.33 -4.40
N ALA A 669 -32.48 -18.01 -5.41
CA ALA A 669 -32.14 -18.25 -6.80
C ALA A 669 -30.88 -17.50 -7.25
N HIS A 670 -30.71 -16.26 -6.79
CA HIS A 670 -29.52 -15.46 -7.09
C HIS A 670 -28.23 -16.15 -6.61
N TYR A 671 -28.28 -16.77 -5.42
CA TYR A 671 -27.15 -17.51 -4.85
C TYR A 671 -27.11 -18.99 -5.27
N GLY A 672 -27.84 -19.38 -6.32
CA GLY A 672 -27.79 -20.74 -6.89
C GLY A 672 -28.66 -21.77 -6.16
N LEU A 673 -29.49 -21.35 -5.21
CA LEU A 673 -30.38 -22.21 -4.40
C LEU A 673 -31.85 -22.12 -4.82
N GLY A 674 -32.11 -21.98 -6.13
CA GLY A 674 -33.48 -21.80 -6.66
C GLY A 674 -34.44 -22.96 -6.39
N ASP A 675 -33.91 -24.17 -6.12
CA ASP A 675 -34.68 -25.38 -5.84
C ASP A 675 -34.99 -25.59 -4.34
N VAL A 676 -34.42 -24.77 -3.45
CA VAL A 676 -34.70 -24.86 -2.01
C VAL A 676 -36.19 -24.55 -1.78
N PRO A 677 -36.93 -25.44 -1.10
CA PRO A 677 -38.37 -25.27 -0.93
C PRO A 677 -38.68 -24.12 0.03
N ILE A 678 -39.71 -23.35 -0.32
CA ILE A 678 -40.20 -22.22 0.48
C ILE A 678 -41.61 -22.52 1.00
N GLY A 679 -41.82 -22.28 2.28
CA GLY A 679 -43.11 -22.38 2.93
C GLY A 679 -43.62 -21.01 3.37
N ALA A 680 -44.93 -20.83 3.35
CA ALA A 680 -45.56 -19.54 3.61
C ALA A 680 -46.68 -19.66 4.65
N ARG A 681 -46.75 -18.67 5.55
CA ARG A 681 -47.91 -18.44 6.42
C ARG A 681 -49.10 -17.98 5.58
N ARG A 682 -50.27 -18.56 5.85
CA ARG A 682 -51.54 -18.26 5.14
C ARG A 682 -52.59 -17.66 6.09
N PRO A 683 -53.53 -16.86 5.59
CA PRO A 683 -53.60 -16.30 4.23
C PRO A 683 -52.50 -15.25 3.99
N MET A 684 -52.06 -15.09 2.75
CA MET A 684 -51.08 -14.07 2.35
C MET A 684 -51.78 -12.80 1.83
N THR A 685 -51.11 -11.65 1.93
CA THR A 685 -51.57 -10.37 1.39
C THR A 685 -50.53 -9.76 0.45
N ASP A 686 -50.99 -8.87 -0.44
CA ASP A 686 -50.14 -8.06 -1.33
C ASP A 686 -49.86 -6.66 -0.71
N GLU A 687 -49.92 -6.53 0.62
CA GLU A 687 -49.66 -5.27 1.30
C GLU A 687 -48.14 -5.02 1.40
N PRO A 688 -47.62 -3.90 0.86
CA PRO A 688 -46.21 -3.54 1.02
C PRO A 688 -45.96 -2.96 2.41
N PHE A 689 -44.73 -3.09 2.91
CA PHE A 689 -44.33 -2.41 4.14
C PHE A 689 -44.38 -0.89 3.97
N PHE A 690 -44.88 -0.19 4.99
CA PHE A 690 -44.83 1.26 5.08
C PHE A 690 -44.38 1.65 6.48
N ASP A 691 -43.25 2.37 6.56
CA ASP A 691 -42.70 2.83 7.83
C ASP A 691 -43.56 3.94 8.42
N THR A 692 -44.44 3.56 9.35
CA THR A 692 -45.30 4.49 10.09
C THR A 692 -44.70 4.96 11.41
N PHE A 693 -43.46 4.57 11.74
CA PHE A 693 -42.87 4.82 13.06
C PHE A 693 -41.59 5.67 13.00
N ALA A 694 -40.59 5.26 12.21
CA ALA A 694 -39.33 5.97 12.12
C ALA A 694 -39.34 7.02 11.00
N TYR A 695 -40.21 6.84 10.00
CA TYR A 695 -40.35 7.67 8.80
C TYR A 695 -39.04 7.83 8.00
N ASP A 696 -38.12 6.88 8.11
CA ASP A 696 -36.81 6.88 7.45
C ASP A 696 -36.47 5.55 6.76
N LEU A 697 -37.29 4.52 6.94
CA LEU A 697 -37.11 3.19 6.36
C LEU A 697 -37.97 3.01 5.11
N GLY A 698 -37.39 2.42 4.06
CA GLY A 698 -38.04 2.19 2.78
C GLY A 698 -38.56 0.76 2.61
N GLU A 699 -39.56 0.59 1.75
CA GLU A 699 -40.01 -0.74 1.35
C GLU A 699 -39.05 -1.36 0.33
N TYR A 700 -38.68 -2.63 0.53
CA TYR A 700 -37.77 -3.36 -0.35
C TYR A 700 -38.34 -4.68 -0.89
N ALA A 701 -39.18 -5.39 -0.14
CA ALA A 701 -39.57 -6.77 -0.45
C ALA A 701 -40.26 -6.88 -1.83
N SER A 702 -41.21 -5.99 -2.13
CA SER A 702 -41.92 -5.94 -3.41
C SER A 702 -40.98 -5.63 -4.58
N LYS A 703 -39.99 -4.76 -4.37
CA LYS A 703 -38.99 -4.39 -5.37
C LYS A 703 -38.04 -5.54 -5.67
N ILE A 704 -37.56 -6.24 -4.64
CA ILE A 704 -36.71 -7.41 -4.82
C ILE A 704 -37.49 -8.52 -5.55
N SER A 705 -38.70 -8.80 -5.06
CA SER A 705 -39.63 -9.74 -5.67
C SER A 705 -39.84 -9.45 -7.18
N TYR A 706 -40.11 -8.19 -7.54
CA TYR A 706 -40.38 -7.80 -8.92
C TYR A 706 -39.13 -7.77 -9.82
N HIS A 707 -38.02 -7.17 -9.37
CA HIS A 707 -36.84 -6.93 -10.20
C HIS A 707 -35.94 -8.15 -10.39
N TYR A 708 -35.95 -9.10 -9.45
CA TYR A 708 -35.05 -10.25 -9.47
C TYR A 708 -35.75 -11.57 -9.80
N SER A 709 -37.09 -11.63 -9.64
CA SER A 709 -38.03 -12.70 -10.02
C SER A 709 -37.40 -13.99 -10.60
N GLY A 710 -36.78 -14.80 -9.73
CA GLY A 710 -36.14 -16.08 -10.06
C GLY A 710 -36.46 -17.18 -9.04
N GLY A 711 -36.00 -18.40 -9.33
CA GLY A 711 -36.20 -19.58 -8.46
C GLY A 711 -37.53 -20.29 -8.67
N SER A 712 -37.90 -21.11 -7.69
CA SER A 712 -39.12 -21.94 -7.74
C SER A 712 -40.42 -21.13 -7.67
N LEU A 713 -40.38 -19.90 -7.16
CA LEU A 713 -41.55 -19.02 -6.99
C LEU A 713 -41.28 -17.62 -7.57
N PRO A 714 -41.43 -17.43 -8.90
CA PRO A 714 -41.28 -16.11 -9.51
C PRO A 714 -42.40 -15.15 -9.10
N PHE A 715 -42.27 -13.86 -9.47
CA PHE A 715 -43.24 -12.82 -9.14
C PHE A 715 -44.68 -13.23 -9.49
N GLY A 716 -45.61 -13.04 -8.55
CA GLY A 716 -47.02 -13.41 -8.70
C GLY A 716 -47.34 -14.90 -8.53
N GLN A 717 -46.36 -15.74 -8.18
CA GLN A 717 -46.55 -17.18 -7.94
C GLN A 717 -46.42 -17.58 -6.46
N ALA A 718 -46.53 -16.63 -5.52
CA ALA A 718 -46.44 -16.90 -4.08
C ALA A 718 -47.42 -17.99 -3.60
N GLU A 719 -48.60 -18.09 -4.23
CA GLU A 719 -49.63 -19.08 -3.90
C GLU A 719 -49.17 -20.53 -4.09
N ASN A 720 -48.15 -20.79 -4.91
CA ASN A 720 -47.59 -22.12 -5.12
C ASN A 720 -46.62 -22.55 -4.00
N ALA A 721 -46.29 -21.65 -3.06
CA ALA A 721 -45.49 -22.00 -1.89
C ALA A 721 -46.18 -23.07 -1.04
N SER A 722 -45.39 -23.94 -0.42
CA SER A 722 -45.92 -24.91 0.53
C SER A 722 -46.54 -24.20 1.74
N ASP A 723 -47.53 -24.83 2.38
CA ASP A 723 -47.89 -24.43 3.74
C ASP A 723 -46.68 -24.62 4.67
N ALA A 724 -46.41 -23.65 5.55
CA ALA A 724 -45.19 -23.62 6.36
C ALA A 724 -45.04 -24.83 7.31
N VAL A 725 -46.14 -25.27 7.93
CA VAL A 725 -46.14 -26.45 8.82
C VAL A 725 -45.93 -27.72 8.00
N THR A 726 -46.59 -27.81 6.85
CA THR A 726 -46.41 -28.93 5.92
C THR A 726 -44.96 -29.04 5.45
N LEU A 727 -44.29 -27.92 5.15
CA LEU A 727 -42.89 -27.91 4.76
C LEU A 727 -41.98 -28.36 5.92
N TYR A 728 -42.19 -27.83 7.13
CA TYR A 728 -41.45 -28.27 8.31
C TYR A 728 -41.55 -29.78 8.52
N ARG A 729 -42.77 -30.32 8.47
CA ARG A 729 -43.00 -31.75 8.66
C ARG A 729 -42.34 -32.59 7.58
N LYS A 730 -42.38 -32.17 6.32
CA LYS A 730 -41.71 -32.86 5.19
C LYS A 730 -40.19 -32.90 5.37
N ILE A 731 -39.56 -31.75 5.65
CA ILE A 731 -38.11 -31.68 5.82
C ILE A 731 -37.68 -32.52 7.03
N LEU A 732 -38.33 -32.35 8.19
CA LEU A 732 -37.94 -33.07 9.41
C LEU A 732 -38.19 -34.58 9.29
N ALA A 733 -39.31 -35.00 8.69
CA ALA A 733 -39.61 -36.42 8.51
C ALA A 733 -38.60 -37.10 7.56
N GLY A 734 -38.18 -36.39 6.50
CA GLY A 734 -37.22 -36.88 5.52
C GLY A 734 -35.75 -36.69 5.89
N ALA A 735 -35.44 -35.99 6.98
CA ALA A 735 -34.06 -35.74 7.40
C ALA A 735 -33.44 -36.99 8.03
N ASP A 736 -32.36 -37.50 7.45
CA ASP A 736 -31.59 -38.60 8.02
C ASP A 736 -30.65 -38.13 9.14
N GLU A 737 -30.15 -36.89 9.02
CA GLU A 737 -29.24 -36.25 9.97
C GLU A 737 -29.95 -35.15 10.80
N PRO A 738 -29.45 -34.82 12.01
CA PRO A 738 -30.07 -33.81 12.86
C PRO A 738 -30.14 -32.42 12.19
N VAL A 739 -31.26 -31.75 12.36
CA VAL A 739 -31.57 -30.44 11.77
C VAL A 739 -31.47 -29.34 12.82
N THR A 740 -30.91 -28.19 12.47
CA THR A 740 -30.99 -26.97 13.27
C THR A 740 -32.06 -26.06 12.69
N ILE A 741 -32.96 -25.58 13.53
CA ILE A 741 -33.96 -24.58 13.16
C ILE A 741 -33.44 -23.22 13.60
N VAL A 742 -33.43 -22.25 12.69
CA VAL A 742 -33.00 -20.87 12.96
C VAL A 742 -34.21 -19.97 12.77
N SER A 743 -34.80 -19.53 13.88
CA SER A 743 -35.96 -18.64 13.92
C SER A 743 -35.47 -17.21 14.07
N ILE A 744 -35.55 -16.45 12.98
CA ILE A 744 -35.19 -15.03 12.92
C ILE A 744 -36.40 -14.10 12.79
N GLY A 745 -37.62 -14.64 12.80
CA GLY A 745 -38.86 -13.85 12.81
C GLY A 745 -39.90 -14.34 13.81
N PHE A 746 -41.19 -14.20 13.46
CA PHE A 746 -42.32 -14.51 14.34
C PHE A 746 -42.60 -16.00 14.55
N PHE A 747 -43.28 -16.33 15.65
CA PHE A 747 -43.40 -17.71 16.17
C PHE A 747 -44.65 -18.49 15.74
N GLU A 748 -45.47 -17.97 14.83
CA GLU A 748 -46.70 -18.65 14.36
C GLU A 748 -46.40 -20.04 13.79
N ASN A 749 -45.44 -20.12 12.86
CA ASN A 749 -45.07 -21.37 12.17
C ASN A 749 -44.58 -22.44 13.16
N LEU A 750 -43.71 -22.06 14.11
CA LEU A 750 -43.18 -22.95 15.13
C LEU A 750 -44.23 -23.37 16.17
N SER A 751 -45.12 -22.44 16.55
CA SER A 751 -46.25 -22.73 17.44
C SER A 751 -47.20 -23.75 16.79
N ALA A 752 -47.52 -23.56 15.51
CA ALA A 752 -48.34 -24.47 14.73
C ALA A 752 -47.65 -25.83 14.51
N LEU A 753 -46.32 -25.84 14.29
CA LEU A 753 -45.54 -27.09 14.24
C LEU A 753 -45.63 -27.85 15.57
N LEU A 754 -45.45 -27.18 16.72
CA LEU A 754 -45.59 -27.79 18.05
C LEU A 754 -47.01 -28.32 18.32
N ASN A 755 -48.03 -27.73 17.71
CA ASN A 755 -49.42 -28.19 17.82
C ASN A 755 -49.80 -29.23 16.77
N SER A 756 -48.96 -29.48 15.77
CA SER A 756 -49.27 -30.41 14.68
C SER A 756 -49.40 -31.86 15.18
N THR A 757 -50.38 -32.57 14.64
CA THR A 757 -50.60 -34.00 14.91
C THR A 757 -49.94 -34.85 13.83
N ALA A 758 -49.97 -36.17 14.00
CA ALA A 758 -49.52 -37.09 12.95
C ALA A 758 -50.36 -36.90 11.67
N ASP A 759 -49.72 -37.03 10.51
CA ASP A 759 -50.32 -36.78 9.21
C ASP A 759 -49.77 -37.75 8.15
N ALA A 760 -50.10 -37.51 6.88
CA ALA A 760 -49.63 -38.34 5.77
C ALA A 760 -48.11 -38.27 5.54
N VAL A 761 -47.40 -37.31 6.14
CA VAL A 761 -45.95 -37.10 5.97
C VAL A 761 -45.18 -37.83 7.07
N SER A 762 -45.68 -37.81 8.32
CA SER A 762 -45.07 -38.51 9.44
C SER A 762 -46.09 -38.97 10.48
N ASN A 763 -45.88 -40.19 10.97
CA ASN A 763 -46.65 -40.76 12.08
C ASN A 763 -46.33 -40.10 13.44
N LEU A 764 -45.35 -39.20 13.51
CA LEU A 764 -45.02 -38.46 14.72
C LEU A 764 -45.81 -37.14 14.81
N THR A 765 -46.24 -36.79 16.03
CA THR A 765 -46.73 -35.44 16.34
C THR A 765 -45.59 -34.44 16.24
N GLY A 766 -45.90 -33.15 16.10
CA GLY A 766 -44.91 -32.08 16.04
C GLY A 766 -43.84 -32.13 17.14
N PRO A 767 -44.22 -32.22 18.43
CA PRO A 767 -43.25 -32.29 19.53
C PRO A 767 -42.37 -33.54 19.46
N ALA A 768 -42.94 -34.69 19.06
CA ALA A 768 -42.19 -35.93 18.90
C ALA A 768 -41.22 -35.87 17.71
N LEU A 769 -41.64 -35.23 16.61
CA LEU A 769 -40.81 -35.02 15.43
C LEU A 769 -39.65 -34.06 15.72
N ILE A 770 -39.92 -32.95 16.41
CA ILE A 770 -38.90 -32.01 16.89
C ILE A 770 -37.90 -32.72 17.79
N ALA A 771 -38.38 -33.45 18.81
CA ALA A 771 -37.51 -34.18 19.73
C ALA A 771 -36.65 -35.25 19.03
N SER A 772 -37.15 -35.81 17.93
CA SER A 772 -36.44 -36.83 17.14
C SER A 772 -35.43 -36.25 16.15
N LYS A 773 -35.69 -35.07 15.59
CA LYS A 773 -34.99 -34.58 14.38
C LYS A 773 -34.24 -33.27 14.59
N VAL A 774 -34.65 -32.45 15.57
CA VAL A 774 -34.06 -31.12 15.78
C VAL A 774 -32.99 -31.19 16.86
N SER A 775 -31.75 -30.85 16.48
CA SER A 775 -30.61 -30.82 17.40
C SER A 775 -30.56 -29.54 18.24
N GLU A 776 -30.98 -28.42 17.65
CA GLU A 776 -30.90 -27.10 18.25
C GLU A 776 -31.93 -26.16 17.60
N LEU A 777 -32.58 -25.35 18.44
CA LEU A 777 -33.34 -24.19 18.01
C LEU A 777 -32.50 -22.93 18.31
N VAL A 778 -32.20 -22.14 17.30
CA VAL A 778 -31.50 -20.87 17.43
C VAL A 778 -32.52 -19.76 17.18
N VAL A 779 -32.61 -18.79 18.09
CA VAL A 779 -33.66 -17.77 18.10
C VAL A 779 -33.04 -16.39 18.11
N MET A 780 -33.38 -15.55 17.15
CA MET A 780 -33.29 -14.11 17.32
C MET A 780 -34.47 -13.71 18.20
N GLY A 781 -34.21 -13.20 19.39
CA GLY A 781 -35.24 -12.57 20.19
C GLY A 781 -35.05 -12.64 21.70
N GLY A 782 -35.83 -11.77 22.36
CA GLY A 782 -35.68 -11.43 23.76
C GLY A 782 -34.55 -10.44 24.03
N GLU A 783 -34.44 -10.05 25.30
CA GLU A 783 -33.34 -9.26 25.84
C GLU A 783 -32.88 -9.95 27.13
N TYR A 784 -31.57 -10.13 27.31
CA TYR A 784 -31.06 -10.93 28.42
C TYR A 784 -30.26 -10.10 29.44
N PRO A 785 -30.49 -10.32 30.75
CA PRO A 785 -31.27 -11.42 31.33
C PRO A 785 -32.80 -11.18 31.36
N SER A 786 -33.31 -10.01 31.01
CA SER A 786 -34.74 -9.74 30.93
C SER A 786 -35.02 -8.51 30.06
N GLY A 787 -36.13 -8.52 29.33
CA GLY A 787 -36.62 -7.34 28.63
C GLY A 787 -37.73 -7.65 27.64
N ARG A 788 -37.73 -6.97 26.49
CA ARG A 788 -38.81 -7.09 25.50
C ARG A 788 -38.30 -6.75 24.11
N GLU A 789 -38.51 -7.67 23.16
CA GLU A 789 -37.93 -7.62 21.82
C GLU A 789 -39.02 -7.89 20.75
N PHE A 790 -38.88 -7.27 19.58
CA PHE A 790 -39.92 -7.20 18.55
C PHE A 790 -40.37 -8.56 18.02
N ASN A 791 -39.48 -9.50 17.72
CA ASN A 791 -39.86 -10.85 17.27
C ASN A 791 -40.69 -11.60 18.34
N PHE A 792 -40.57 -11.22 19.62
CA PHE A 792 -41.36 -11.82 20.69
C PHE A 792 -42.77 -11.21 20.85
N PHE A 793 -42.99 -9.93 20.52
CA PHE A 793 -44.26 -9.24 20.75
C PHE A 793 -44.96 -8.66 19.50
N GLY A 794 -44.25 -8.54 18.38
CA GLY A 794 -44.66 -7.78 17.19
C GLY A 794 -45.84 -8.39 16.43
N ASP A 795 -45.99 -9.71 16.51
CA ASP A 795 -47.15 -10.45 16.01
C ASP A 795 -47.99 -11.00 17.19
N ASN A 796 -48.01 -12.31 17.41
CA ASN A 796 -48.76 -12.92 18.51
C ASN A 796 -47.83 -13.38 19.66
N PRO A 797 -47.71 -12.62 20.76
CA PRO A 797 -46.84 -13.00 21.88
C PRO A 797 -47.26 -14.29 22.58
N SER A 798 -48.51 -14.74 22.44
CA SER A 798 -48.94 -16.03 22.99
C SER A 798 -48.31 -17.20 22.24
N HIS A 799 -48.03 -17.06 20.94
CA HIS A 799 -47.32 -18.07 20.15
C HIS A 799 -45.85 -18.14 20.54
N THR A 800 -45.20 -16.99 20.75
CA THR A 800 -43.85 -16.90 21.31
C THR A 800 -43.77 -17.58 22.68
N ALA A 801 -44.69 -17.23 23.59
CA ALA A 801 -44.77 -17.84 24.91
C ALA A 801 -45.00 -19.35 24.83
N HIS A 802 -45.84 -19.81 23.89
CA HIS A 802 -46.07 -21.24 23.66
C HIS A 802 -44.79 -21.95 23.23
N VAL A 803 -44.05 -21.43 22.25
CA VAL A 803 -42.83 -22.06 21.75
C VAL A 803 -41.72 -22.03 22.82
N VAL A 804 -41.37 -20.84 23.33
CA VAL A 804 -40.22 -20.67 24.23
C VAL A 804 -40.42 -21.42 25.55
N ASN A 805 -41.62 -21.39 26.12
CA ASN A 805 -41.87 -22.03 27.42
C ASN A 805 -42.04 -23.55 27.33
N ASN A 806 -42.37 -24.10 26.15
CA ASN A 806 -42.65 -25.53 25.98
C ASN A 806 -41.60 -26.30 25.18
N TRP A 807 -40.63 -25.62 24.56
CA TRP A 807 -39.54 -26.30 23.83
C TRP A 807 -38.67 -27.15 24.78
N LYS A 808 -38.55 -28.45 24.47
CA LYS A 808 -37.79 -29.40 25.31
C LYS A 808 -36.35 -29.63 24.85
N GLY A 809 -36.05 -29.32 23.59
CA GLY A 809 -34.71 -29.46 23.01
C GLY A 809 -33.76 -28.34 23.45
N ARG A 810 -32.54 -28.36 22.90
CA ARG A 810 -31.55 -27.29 23.10
C ARG A 810 -32.04 -25.99 22.44
N VAL A 811 -31.88 -24.86 23.12
CA VAL A 811 -32.23 -23.52 22.59
C VAL A 811 -31.10 -22.53 22.83
N VAL A 812 -30.77 -21.74 21.81
CA VAL A 812 -29.83 -20.63 21.96
C VAL A 812 -30.46 -19.34 21.45
N PHE A 813 -30.42 -18.31 22.28
CA PHE A 813 -31.02 -17.01 22.01
C PHE A 813 -29.95 -15.97 21.68
N CYS A 814 -30.15 -15.23 20.61
CA CYS A 814 -29.44 -14.00 20.29
C CYS A 814 -30.35 -12.83 20.65
N GLY A 815 -30.04 -12.15 21.76
CA GLY A 815 -30.85 -11.05 22.27
C GLY A 815 -30.66 -9.76 21.47
N THR A 816 -31.62 -8.83 21.63
CA THR A 816 -31.57 -7.51 20.96
C THR A 816 -30.32 -6.71 21.31
N GLU A 817 -29.77 -6.88 22.52
CA GLU A 817 -28.55 -6.23 23.00
C GLU A 817 -27.31 -6.59 22.16
N VAL A 818 -27.31 -7.77 21.52
CA VAL A 818 -26.21 -8.22 20.65
C VAL A 818 -26.35 -7.61 19.25
N GLY A 819 -27.54 -7.70 18.65
CA GLY A 819 -27.79 -7.23 17.28
C GLY A 819 -27.85 -5.70 17.14
N SER A 820 -28.38 -5.00 18.15
CA SER A 820 -28.63 -3.56 18.10
C SER A 820 -27.36 -2.69 18.01
N ILE A 821 -26.23 -3.21 18.50
CA ILE A 821 -24.96 -2.48 18.55
C ILE A 821 -24.01 -2.82 17.39
N VAL A 822 -24.32 -3.83 16.58
CA VAL A 822 -23.48 -4.30 15.47
C VAL A 822 -24.09 -3.84 14.15
N LEU A 823 -23.48 -2.83 13.53
CA LEU A 823 -23.91 -2.29 12.24
C LEU A 823 -23.13 -2.96 11.09
N SER A 824 -23.80 -3.76 10.26
CA SER A 824 -23.20 -4.43 9.10
C SER A 824 -23.90 -4.03 7.79
N GLY A 825 -23.29 -4.39 6.65
CA GLY A 825 -23.74 -4.04 5.32
C GLY A 825 -22.99 -2.86 4.70
N ALA A 826 -22.14 -2.15 5.44
CA ALA A 826 -21.41 -0.99 4.93
C ALA A 826 -20.49 -1.37 3.76
N LYS A 827 -19.73 -2.47 3.90
CA LYS A 827 -18.89 -2.97 2.80
C LYS A 827 -19.70 -3.58 1.66
N LEU A 828 -20.81 -4.26 1.94
CA LEU A 828 -21.71 -4.77 0.90
C LEU A 828 -22.26 -3.63 0.03
N LEU A 829 -22.69 -2.54 0.66
CA LEU A 829 -23.19 -1.34 -0.02
C LEU A 829 -22.11 -0.66 -0.88
N ALA A 830 -20.90 -0.55 -0.34
CA ALA A 830 -19.78 0.15 -1.00
C ALA A 830 -19.10 -0.70 -2.10
N GLU A 831 -18.92 -1.99 -1.88
CA GLU A 831 -18.05 -2.86 -2.69
C GLU A 831 -18.77 -4.06 -3.32
N GLY A 832 -20.02 -4.35 -2.93
CA GLY A 832 -20.78 -5.49 -3.46
C GLY A 832 -21.19 -5.31 -4.93
N PRO A 833 -21.46 -6.41 -5.66
CA PRO A 833 -21.95 -6.33 -7.03
C PRO A 833 -23.23 -5.51 -7.13
N VAL A 834 -23.31 -4.64 -8.14
CA VAL A 834 -24.51 -3.80 -8.35
C VAL A 834 -25.76 -4.66 -8.61
N SER A 835 -25.56 -5.84 -9.19
CA SER A 835 -26.60 -6.82 -9.48
C SER A 835 -27.01 -7.68 -8.28
N ASP A 836 -26.45 -7.51 -7.09
CA ASP A 836 -26.78 -8.34 -5.92
C ASP A 836 -28.12 -7.89 -5.28
N PRO A 837 -29.12 -8.78 -5.10
CA PRO A 837 -30.44 -8.43 -4.57
C PRO A 837 -30.41 -8.04 -3.09
N VAL A 838 -29.49 -8.60 -2.30
CA VAL A 838 -29.35 -8.28 -0.87
C VAL A 838 -28.77 -6.89 -0.71
N ARG A 839 -27.76 -6.53 -1.52
CA ARG A 839 -27.27 -5.16 -1.63
C ARG A 839 -28.39 -4.18 -2.00
N GLN A 840 -29.24 -4.52 -2.99
CA GLN A 840 -30.36 -3.66 -3.35
C GLN A 840 -31.42 -3.56 -2.23
N ALA A 841 -31.66 -4.64 -1.48
CA ALA A 841 -32.57 -4.62 -0.33
C ALA A 841 -32.11 -3.60 0.72
N TYR A 842 -30.82 -3.61 1.08
CA TYR A 842 -30.23 -2.63 1.99
C TYR A 842 -30.32 -1.20 1.44
N ILE A 843 -30.14 -0.99 0.13
CA ILE A 843 -30.28 0.33 -0.51
C ILE A 843 -31.73 0.82 -0.44
N TYR A 844 -32.70 -0.02 -0.80
CA TYR A 844 -34.10 0.34 -0.80
C TYR A 844 -34.64 0.59 0.61
N TYR A 845 -34.12 -0.12 1.60
CA TYR A 845 -34.55 0.00 2.99
C TYR A 845 -33.90 1.18 3.71
N ASN A 846 -32.56 1.33 3.65
CA ASN A 846 -31.82 2.25 4.52
C ASN A 846 -30.95 3.27 3.75
N PHE A 847 -31.16 3.45 2.44
CA PHE A 847 -30.52 4.46 1.60
C PHE A 847 -28.98 4.55 1.76
N TYR A 848 -28.28 3.44 1.50
CA TYR A 848 -26.81 3.32 1.59
C TYR A 848 -26.21 3.42 3.01
N ARG A 849 -27.01 3.16 4.05
CA ARG A 849 -26.51 3.05 5.44
C ARG A 849 -26.46 1.58 5.90
N PRO A 850 -25.46 1.20 6.72
CA PRO A 850 -25.45 -0.12 7.34
C PRO A 850 -26.66 -0.29 8.28
N ARG A 851 -27.05 -1.54 8.54
CA ARG A 851 -28.18 -1.91 9.40
C ARG A 851 -27.68 -2.71 10.61
N GLN A 852 -28.41 -2.61 11.71
CA GLN A 852 -28.24 -3.47 12.88
C GLN A 852 -28.33 -4.95 12.46
N SER A 853 -27.61 -5.82 13.15
CA SER A 853 -27.36 -7.19 12.70
C SER A 853 -28.01 -8.20 13.64
N TRP A 854 -29.33 -8.14 13.79
CA TRP A 854 -30.05 -9.07 14.68
C TRP A 854 -30.10 -10.46 14.08
N ASP A 855 -30.64 -10.59 12.88
CA ASP A 855 -30.79 -11.88 12.20
C ASP A 855 -29.46 -12.41 11.68
N PRO A 856 -28.57 -11.58 11.10
CA PRO A 856 -27.28 -12.04 10.61
C PRO A 856 -26.40 -12.66 11.70
N LEU A 857 -26.37 -12.09 12.91
CA LEU A 857 -25.60 -12.67 14.03
C LEU A 857 -26.22 -13.98 14.51
N THR A 858 -27.54 -14.09 14.48
CA THR A 858 -28.27 -15.31 14.84
C THR A 858 -27.95 -16.45 13.86
N VAL A 859 -27.99 -16.16 12.55
CA VAL A 859 -27.59 -17.12 11.51
C VAL A 859 -26.10 -17.44 11.58
N LEU A 860 -25.23 -16.46 11.84
CA LEU A 860 -23.79 -16.68 12.01
C LEU A 860 -23.50 -17.67 13.15
N TYR A 861 -24.14 -17.53 14.31
CA TYR A 861 -24.02 -18.50 15.39
C TYR A 861 -24.57 -19.88 14.96
N ALA A 862 -25.73 -19.91 14.29
CA ALA A 862 -26.29 -21.17 13.83
C ALA A 862 -25.33 -21.93 12.89
N MET A 863 -24.59 -21.21 12.05
CA MET A 863 -23.58 -21.75 11.15
C MET A 863 -22.32 -22.23 11.88
N GLN A 864 -21.75 -21.40 12.75
CA GLN A 864 -20.37 -21.58 13.26
C GLN A 864 -20.28 -21.95 14.75
N GLY A 865 -21.41 -21.96 15.46
CA GLY A 865 -21.44 -22.05 16.91
C GLY A 865 -20.85 -20.80 17.56
N LEU A 866 -20.16 -20.96 18.70
CA LEU A 866 -19.59 -19.82 19.43
C LEU A 866 -18.47 -19.10 18.64
N GLY A 867 -17.65 -19.86 17.91
CA GLY A 867 -16.53 -19.32 17.13
C GLY A 867 -15.64 -18.37 17.95
N ASP A 868 -15.13 -17.34 17.27
CA ASP A 868 -14.39 -16.24 17.90
C ASP A 868 -15.27 -15.04 18.25
N ILE A 869 -16.53 -15.03 17.80
CA ILE A 869 -17.44 -13.88 17.92
C ILE A 869 -18.28 -13.96 19.19
N PHE A 870 -18.72 -15.15 19.60
CA PHE A 870 -19.70 -15.31 20.66
C PHE A 870 -19.13 -16.02 21.90
N GLU A 871 -19.78 -15.76 23.03
CA GLU A 871 -19.69 -16.57 24.24
C GLU A 871 -21.09 -16.72 24.87
N TYR A 872 -21.30 -17.73 25.72
CA TYR A 872 -22.56 -17.83 26.45
C TYR A 872 -22.57 -16.84 27.63
N GLY A 873 -23.63 -16.04 27.72
CA GLY A 873 -23.86 -15.14 28.86
C GLY A 873 -24.28 -15.87 30.14
N ASN A 874 -24.54 -17.18 30.06
CA ASN A 874 -25.06 -17.99 31.16
C ASN A 874 -24.42 -19.37 31.25
N LYS A 875 -24.57 -20.00 32.43
CA LYS A 875 -24.15 -21.39 32.69
C LYS A 875 -25.32 -22.37 32.81
N TYR A 876 -26.48 -21.90 33.25
CA TYR A 876 -27.69 -22.69 33.47
C TYR A 876 -28.92 -21.76 33.48
N GLY A 877 -30.11 -22.37 33.52
CA GLY A 877 -31.41 -21.71 33.53
C GLY A 877 -32.13 -21.82 32.20
N ARG A 878 -33.26 -21.11 32.10
CA ARG A 878 -34.15 -21.13 30.94
C ARG A 878 -34.73 -19.75 30.70
N ASN A 879 -35.08 -19.47 29.46
CA ASN A 879 -35.90 -18.31 29.15
C ASN A 879 -37.36 -18.56 29.58
N PHE A 880 -38.05 -17.51 29.99
CA PHE A 880 -39.50 -17.52 30.23
C PHE A 880 -40.12 -16.31 29.56
N VAL A 881 -41.12 -16.54 28.72
CA VAL A 881 -41.82 -15.48 27.98
C VAL A 881 -43.24 -15.34 28.53
N HIS A 882 -43.60 -14.11 28.89
CA HIS A 882 -44.93 -13.74 29.35
C HIS A 882 -45.90 -13.58 28.18
N ALA A 883 -47.21 -13.62 28.46
CA ALA A 883 -48.26 -13.50 27.43
C ALA A 883 -48.24 -12.16 26.65
N ASN A 884 -47.52 -11.14 27.12
CA ASN A 884 -47.32 -9.85 26.44
C ASN A 884 -46.02 -9.77 25.60
N GLY A 885 -45.25 -10.87 25.55
CA GLY A 885 -44.00 -10.97 24.81
C GLY A 885 -42.74 -10.47 25.54
N SER A 886 -42.84 -9.98 26.78
CA SER A 886 -41.63 -9.73 27.57
C SER A 886 -41.02 -11.04 28.05
N ASN A 887 -39.69 -11.09 28.18
CA ASN A 887 -38.96 -12.27 28.62
C ASN A 887 -38.15 -12.01 29.89
N GLU A 888 -37.93 -13.06 30.67
CA GLU A 888 -36.98 -13.09 31.78
C GLU A 888 -36.22 -14.42 31.82
N TRP A 889 -34.96 -14.36 32.26
CA TRP A 889 -34.17 -15.55 32.48
C TRP A 889 -34.42 -16.12 33.88
N VAL A 890 -34.95 -17.33 33.91
CA VAL A 890 -35.18 -18.09 35.14
C VAL A 890 -33.96 -18.97 35.41
N TYR A 891 -33.19 -18.59 36.42
CA TYR A 891 -32.02 -19.34 36.88
C TYR A 891 -32.40 -20.65 37.56
N ASP A 892 -32.47 -21.73 36.78
CA ASP A 892 -32.71 -23.10 37.22
C ASP A 892 -31.48 -23.99 36.91
N ARG A 893 -30.83 -24.51 37.95
CA ARG A 893 -29.63 -25.37 37.80
C ARG A 893 -29.93 -26.71 37.15
N ASN A 894 -31.19 -27.14 37.09
CA ASN A 894 -31.60 -28.37 36.41
C ASN A 894 -31.72 -28.20 34.89
N VAL A 895 -31.68 -26.95 34.39
CA VAL A 895 -31.73 -26.66 32.96
C VAL A 895 -30.37 -26.16 32.50
N THR A 896 -29.70 -26.93 31.65
CA THR A 896 -28.35 -26.62 31.14
C THR A 896 -28.28 -26.62 29.62
N ASN A 897 -29.41 -26.76 28.94
CA ASN A 897 -29.52 -26.85 27.49
C ASN A 897 -30.09 -25.57 26.85
N GLN A 898 -30.25 -24.49 27.62
CA GLN A 898 -30.63 -23.19 27.10
C GLN A 898 -29.55 -22.14 27.38
N HIS A 899 -29.25 -21.33 26.38
CA HIS A 899 -28.25 -20.25 26.49
C HIS A 899 -28.68 -18.98 25.80
N TRP A 900 -28.16 -17.83 26.24
CA TRP A 900 -28.14 -16.62 25.43
C TRP A 900 -26.71 -16.23 25.08
N LEU A 901 -26.54 -15.52 23.97
CA LEU A 901 -25.24 -15.11 23.46
C LEU A 901 -24.83 -13.74 23.99
N ASN A 902 -23.54 -13.57 24.27
CA ASN A 902 -22.84 -12.30 24.37
C ASN A 902 -21.80 -12.22 23.25
N LEU A 903 -21.38 -10.99 22.89
CA LEU A 903 -20.20 -10.80 22.05
C LEU A 903 -18.93 -11.00 22.87
N LYS A 904 -18.05 -11.86 22.38
CA LYS A 904 -16.68 -12.08 22.90
C LYS A 904 -15.72 -10.99 22.40
N VAL A 905 -16.07 -10.34 21.30
CA VAL A 905 -15.32 -9.25 20.64
C VAL A 905 -16.10 -7.94 20.69
N ASP A 906 -15.46 -6.82 20.37
CA ASP A 906 -16.17 -5.55 20.24
C ASP A 906 -17.10 -5.55 19.01
N ASN A 907 -18.08 -4.63 19.02
CA ASN A 907 -19.10 -4.54 17.99
C ASN A 907 -18.54 -4.23 16.59
N THR A 908 -17.44 -3.47 16.48
CA THR A 908 -16.82 -3.15 15.20
C THR A 908 -16.11 -4.35 14.60
N THR A 909 -15.49 -5.19 15.43
CA THR A 909 -14.91 -6.46 15.01
C THR A 909 -15.98 -7.45 14.54
N ALA A 910 -17.09 -7.56 15.28
CA ALA A 910 -18.23 -8.41 14.86
C ALA A 910 -18.85 -7.92 13.54
N ALA A 911 -19.04 -6.60 13.39
CA ALA A 911 -19.53 -5.99 12.15
C ALA A 911 -18.59 -6.26 10.97
N ALA A 912 -17.27 -6.11 11.17
CA ALA A 912 -16.27 -6.38 10.14
C ALA A 912 -16.24 -7.85 9.71
N ALA A 913 -16.52 -8.78 10.63
CA ALA A 913 -16.64 -10.20 10.32
C ALA A 913 -17.86 -10.49 9.43
N LEU A 914 -19.03 -9.91 9.76
CA LEU A 914 -20.23 -10.01 8.92
C LEU A 914 -20.03 -9.37 7.54
N ASP A 915 -19.49 -8.15 7.49
CA ASP A 915 -19.24 -7.42 6.24
C ASP A 915 -18.28 -8.17 5.31
N LYS A 916 -17.29 -8.88 5.88
CA LYS A 916 -16.42 -9.76 5.12
C LYS A 916 -17.20 -10.91 4.50
N LEU A 917 -18.03 -11.60 5.27
CA LEU A 917 -18.83 -12.73 4.78
C LEU A 917 -19.88 -12.29 3.76
N TYR A 918 -20.53 -11.14 3.96
CA TYR A 918 -21.44 -10.55 2.98
C TYR A 918 -20.76 -10.30 1.64
N LEU A 919 -19.57 -9.69 1.66
CA LEU A 919 -18.84 -9.36 0.45
C LEU A 919 -18.36 -10.63 -0.27
N GLU A 920 -17.82 -11.60 0.48
CA GLU A 920 -17.41 -12.89 -0.08
C GLU A 920 -18.59 -13.64 -0.71
N GLY A 921 -19.73 -13.70 -0.01
CA GLY A 921 -20.95 -14.33 -0.50
C GLY A 921 -21.52 -13.65 -1.75
N ALA A 922 -21.66 -12.32 -1.73
CA ALA A 922 -22.18 -11.55 -2.87
C ALA A 922 -21.31 -11.71 -4.14
N TRP A 923 -19.98 -11.72 -3.99
CA TRP A 923 -19.07 -11.89 -5.14
C TRP A 923 -18.94 -13.35 -5.62
N SER A 924 -19.39 -14.34 -4.84
CA SER A 924 -19.30 -15.76 -5.23
C SER A 924 -20.07 -16.08 -6.52
N VAL A 925 -21.18 -15.38 -6.76
CA VAL A 925 -22.05 -15.53 -7.94
C VAL A 925 -21.41 -14.93 -9.19
N VAL A 926 -20.78 -13.75 -9.08
CA VAL A 926 -20.18 -13.03 -10.22
C VAL A 926 -18.88 -13.68 -10.70
N ASN A 927 -18.11 -14.26 -9.77
CA ASN A 927 -16.84 -14.91 -10.09
C ASN A 927 -17.01 -16.35 -10.60
N GLY A 928 -18.23 -16.87 -10.70
CA GLY A 928 -18.52 -18.24 -11.14
C GLY A 928 -18.05 -19.32 -10.16
N THR A 929 -17.97 -18.98 -8.88
CA THR A 929 -17.47 -19.84 -7.79
C THR A 929 -18.57 -20.35 -6.85
N SER A 930 -19.85 -20.28 -7.25
CA SER A 930 -20.94 -20.87 -6.46
C SER A 930 -20.70 -22.38 -6.30
N ALA A 931 -20.76 -22.84 -5.05
CA ALA A 931 -20.40 -24.19 -4.59
C ALA A 931 -21.27 -25.32 -5.16
#